data_AF-A0A9D5EHT5-F1
#
_entry.id   AF-A0A9D5EHT5-F1
#
_cell.length_a   1.000
_cell.length_b   1.000
_cell.length_c   1.000
_cell.angle_alpha   90.00
_cell.angle_beta   90.00
_cell.angle_gamma   90.00
#
_symmetry.space_group_name_H-M   'P 1'
#
loop_
_entity.id
_entity.type
_entity.pdbx_description
1 polymer ?
#
loop_
_entity_poly.entity_id
_entity_poly.type
_entity_poly.pdbx_seq_one_letter_code
_entity_poly.pdbx_strand_id
1 'polypeptide(L)'
;MSLYRLSSRRIAAPAFALAAIMLANGPMRAQDAPDGTAVLEKVKDGAGLTKVKEKLAADAVGSRFRVEGFALNDDKALKVTGVALVPGGTDEERTEAEKAIRNKVIAAVQEVAGAKEFKDFEFTDKSARGDKLPHLLLQKAANEAGKADRAADELKLADSKFDAKGKLVIVGIRGRDPKTLKWLEEALPKVLAENPAATDAAGKVAVTLDVASVKDGTEWPLAPAAVQKALNGSRIRVDRAFLVATPAKLDETNATGTAWAYALSGIVIGNDKPDAKAIEAGMAKAFAAAGWPALKDGDLEALTNADNRVPDPGAFFQKAVAEKPALDGVRIDSRTEFGPDGKLVLTGLQPGLDDKQLAELTTTVRDVLKKLSTGTDANPGFKKLAELGVSIDKLEKVKVRELHADLRKWATENLDDVRLSRLYFDEQSKLVLTCEAPDDAVKGIVEKQLTERAAKIIPGLKAAEPMMPVGEPKEPEKKEPEKKEPEKKEPEKKEEPKEPKKDPEDKKDPKEPEKKEPKEPEKKEPEKKEPEKKEEKEPTTFIVARVQAEAPKAGGAGPEVQFTKFKGGLTRFLQQVVVDPKNKQWESLLIERGYFNADNEYTVRGVANSEEQRKAFSAYLDSLKSDPEWAPYFSPKPHATPDLVVVPMGKLVERAQRVMPAYSTFDGIRVVSARYLYVDDKVDPGQKLVFEAHVVGRPNITAASDLSKLIAADRNFYGRRLPRTRGGQERTIEIRAVPEDVVPSDQVGNFTEGYGALALLKGDMAKAREWADAGVLHTPHLSSVWYLSAYYNFLKGDKELVRRDLYRVLQIEDPVEFDGPYQRKRRYRVAKDLQGEKRDQMEKIWLVLWKEYKDGGQPITFAEPK
;
A
#
# COMPACT_ATOMS: atom_id res chain seq x y z
N MET A 1 -21.68 -37.34 42.99
CA MET A 1 -20.97 -37.04 44.24
C MET A 1 -21.66 -35.86 44.93
N SER A 2 -22.00 -36.04 46.21
CA SER A 2 -22.48 -35.09 47.25
C SER A 2 -23.44 -33.96 46.87
N LEU A 3 -24.73 -33.93 47.23
CA LEU A 3 -25.46 -33.99 48.53
C LEU A 3 -25.62 -32.65 49.27
N TYR A 4 -26.84 -32.51 49.84
CA TYR A 4 -27.40 -31.56 50.84
C TYR A 4 -28.13 -30.32 50.29
N ARG A 5 -29.37 -29.95 50.71
CA ARG A 5 -30.37 -30.55 51.62
C ARG A 5 -31.74 -29.84 51.42
N LEU A 6 -32.84 -30.58 51.50
CA LEU A 6 -34.23 -30.13 51.67
C LEU A 6 -34.53 -29.72 53.12
N SER A 7 -35.49 -28.81 53.34
CA SER A 7 -36.43 -28.94 54.48
C SER A 7 -37.75 -28.19 54.28
N SER A 8 -38.83 -28.96 54.14
CA SER A 8 -40.21 -28.58 54.47
C SER A 8 -40.47 -28.90 55.94
N ARG A 9 -41.31 -28.11 56.65
CA ARG A 9 -42.07 -28.58 57.83
C ARG A 9 -43.38 -27.79 58.00
N ARG A 10 -44.48 -28.56 58.11
CA ARG A 10 -45.76 -28.22 58.74
C ARG A 10 -45.62 -28.30 60.28
N ILE A 11 -46.54 -27.66 61.02
CA ILE A 11 -47.47 -28.24 62.03
C ILE A 11 -47.91 -27.22 63.11
N ALA A 12 -49.23 -27.24 63.37
CA ALA A 12 -50.01 -27.01 64.60
C ALA A 12 -50.36 -25.61 65.14
N ALA A 13 -51.67 -25.49 65.41
CA ALA A 13 -52.36 -24.60 66.35
C ALA A 13 -51.96 -24.87 67.83
N PRO A 14 -52.42 -24.03 68.78
CA PRO A 14 -53.65 -24.40 69.50
C PRO A 14 -54.58 -23.22 69.87
N ALA A 15 -55.76 -23.59 70.38
CA ALA A 15 -56.91 -22.81 70.82
C ALA A 15 -56.77 -22.21 72.25
N PHE A 16 -57.85 -21.51 72.67
CA PHE A 16 -58.14 -20.79 73.94
C PHE A 16 -57.72 -19.30 73.92
N ALA A 17 -58.55 -18.31 74.31
CA ALA A 17 -59.65 -18.33 75.28
C ALA A 17 -60.79 -17.37 74.93
N LEU A 18 -61.99 -17.81 75.33
CA LEU A 18 -63.25 -17.08 75.42
C LEU A 18 -63.28 -16.27 76.75
N ALA A 19 -64.00 -15.14 76.75
CA ALA A 19 -64.67 -14.46 77.88
C ALA A 19 -64.23 -13.03 78.21
N ALA A 20 -65.24 -12.18 78.44
CA ALA A 20 -65.26 -10.75 78.78
C ALA A 20 -64.87 -9.82 77.59
N ILE A 21 -65.76 -8.99 77.02
CA ILE A 21 -66.61 -7.97 77.64
C ILE A 21 -67.85 -7.79 76.75
N MET A 22 -69.01 -8.26 77.22
CA MET A 22 -70.29 -7.61 76.92
C MET A 22 -70.59 -6.72 78.12
N LEU A 23 -70.63 -5.39 77.89
CA LEU A 23 -71.34 -4.34 78.65
C LEU A 23 -70.68 -2.97 78.38
N ALA A 24 -70.96 -2.39 77.20
CA ALA A 24 -70.81 -0.95 76.94
C ALA A 24 -71.59 -0.54 75.66
N ASN A 25 -72.88 -0.87 75.58
CA ASN A 25 -73.79 -0.22 74.62
C ASN A 25 -74.18 1.16 75.17
N GLY A 26 -73.30 2.14 74.98
CA GLY A 26 -73.71 3.54 75.01
C GLY A 26 -74.50 3.86 73.73
N PRO A 27 -75.47 4.80 73.76
CA PRO A 27 -76.20 5.18 72.56
C PRO A 27 -75.20 5.70 71.52
N MET A 28 -75.07 4.99 70.40
CA MET A 28 -74.58 5.60 69.16
C MET A 28 -75.54 6.76 68.87
N ARG A 29 -75.16 7.98 69.27
CA ARG A 29 -75.64 9.16 68.54
C ARG A 29 -75.31 8.85 67.10
N ALA A 30 -76.33 8.78 66.25
CA ALA A 30 -76.14 8.98 64.82
C ALA A 30 -75.39 10.31 64.72
N GLN A 31 -74.07 10.22 64.55
CA GLN A 31 -73.23 11.38 64.35
C GLN A 31 -73.63 11.79 62.94
N ASP A 32 -74.50 12.80 62.83
CA ASP A 32 -75.01 13.29 61.55
C ASP A 32 -73.85 13.34 60.57
N ALA A 33 -74.02 12.69 59.41
CA ALA A 33 -73.00 12.66 58.38
C ALA A 33 -72.55 14.12 58.15
N PRO A 34 -71.25 14.42 58.25
CA PRO A 34 -70.77 15.79 58.23
C PRO A 34 -71.27 16.47 56.94
N ASP A 35 -72.07 17.52 57.09
CA ASP A 35 -72.60 18.27 55.95
C ASP A 35 -71.49 19.15 55.34
N GLY A 36 -71.64 19.53 54.07
CA GLY A 36 -70.64 20.33 53.37
C GLY A 36 -70.30 21.64 54.10
N THR A 37 -71.27 22.23 54.80
CA THR A 37 -71.10 23.43 55.63
C THR A 37 -70.11 23.21 56.77
N ALA A 38 -70.25 22.11 57.52
CA ALA A 38 -69.36 21.77 58.63
C ALA A 38 -67.94 21.43 58.15
N VAL A 39 -67.81 20.80 56.98
CA VAL A 39 -66.50 20.56 56.35
C VAL A 39 -65.87 21.88 55.92
N LEU A 40 -66.62 22.74 55.22
CA LEU A 40 -66.15 24.04 54.74
C LEU A 40 -65.66 24.92 55.90
N GLU A 41 -66.43 25.04 56.99
CA GLU A 41 -66.04 25.82 58.19
C GLU A 41 -64.64 25.45 58.71
N LYS A 42 -64.27 24.16 58.66
CA LYS A 42 -62.99 23.67 59.18
C LYS A 42 -61.81 23.84 58.21
N VAL A 43 -62.07 24.07 56.93
CA VAL A 43 -61.01 24.16 55.91
C VAL A 43 -60.92 25.51 55.22
N LYS A 44 -61.96 26.36 55.32
CA LYS A 44 -62.00 27.69 54.67
C LYS A 44 -61.12 28.73 55.34
N ASP A 45 -60.87 28.59 56.63
CA ASP A 45 -60.06 29.55 57.38
C ASP A 45 -58.57 29.40 57.05
N GLY A 46 -57.78 30.44 57.33
CA GLY A 46 -56.35 30.44 57.00
C GLY A 46 -55.58 29.27 57.61
N ALA A 47 -56.00 28.80 58.79
CA ALA A 47 -55.37 27.68 59.48
C ALA A 47 -55.71 26.32 58.86
N GLY A 48 -56.99 26.07 58.56
CA GLY A 48 -57.47 24.85 57.91
C GLY A 48 -56.91 24.69 56.50
N LEU A 49 -56.95 25.75 55.69
CA LEU A 49 -56.36 25.75 54.35
C LEU A 49 -54.84 25.47 54.40
N THR A 50 -54.14 26.08 55.36
CA THR A 50 -52.69 25.83 55.55
C THR A 50 -52.43 24.36 55.90
N LYS A 51 -53.20 23.76 56.82
CA LYS A 51 -53.06 22.33 57.15
C LYS A 51 -53.32 21.41 55.97
N VAL A 52 -54.31 21.72 55.12
CA VAL A 52 -54.55 20.94 53.89
C VAL A 52 -53.35 21.05 52.95
N LYS A 53 -52.80 22.26 52.73
CA LYS A 53 -51.60 22.46 51.90
C LYS A 53 -50.39 21.73 52.45
N GLU A 54 -50.16 21.76 53.76
CA GLU A 54 -49.07 21.02 54.42
C GLU A 54 -49.20 19.50 54.20
N LYS A 55 -50.40 18.95 54.36
CA LYS A 55 -50.66 17.52 54.10
C LYS A 55 -50.45 17.14 52.65
N LEU A 56 -50.90 17.97 51.72
CA LEU A 56 -50.67 17.74 50.29
C LEU A 56 -49.20 17.82 49.94
N ALA A 57 -48.49 18.85 50.40
CA ALA A 57 -47.05 19.00 50.17
C ALA A 57 -46.21 17.84 50.74
N ALA A 58 -46.70 17.15 51.78
CA ALA A 58 -46.06 15.98 52.38
C ALA A 58 -46.29 14.67 51.60
N ASP A 59 -47.31 14.60 50.73
CA ASP A 59 -47.61 13.43 49.91
C ASP A 59 -47.09 13.62 48.48
N ALA A 60 -46.38 12.63 47.93
CA ALA A 60 -45.79 12.74 46.59
C ALA A 60 -46.84 13.00 45.48
N VAL A 61 -48.03 12.40 45.59
CA VAL A 61 -49.13 12.60 44.63
C VAL A 61 -49.94 13.85 45.01
N GLY A 62 -50.20 14.07 46.30
CA GLY A 62 -50.92 15.24 46.81
C GLY A 62 -50.24 16.57 46.49
N SER A 63 -48.90 16.61 46.51
CA SER A 63 -48.09 17.81 46.25
C SER A 63 -48.23 18.31 44.80
N ARG A 64 -48.91 17.57 43.92
CA ARG A 64 -49.26 17.99 42.56
C ARG A 64 -50.51 18.86 42.49
N PHE A 65 -51.18 19.13 43.61
CA PHE A 65 -52.35 20.00 43.65
C PHE A 65 -52.14 21.20 44.58
N ARG A 66 -52.28 22.40 44.03
CA ARG A 66 -52.34 23.65 44.80
C ARG A 66 -53.78 24.00 45.07
N VAL A 67 -54.20 23.90 46.33
CA VAL A 67 -55.52 24.41 46.76
C VAL A 67 -55.48 25.93 46.85
N GLU A 68 -56.38 26.61 46.14
CA GLU A 68 -56.54 28.06 46.17
C GLU A 68 -57.67 28.47 47.12
N GLY A 69 -58.73 27.67 47.21
CA GLY A 69 -59.82 27.93 48.14
C GLY A 69 -60.86 26.82 48.17
N PHE A 70 -61.82 27.03 49.08
CA PHE A 70 -62.97 26.17 49.25
C PHE A 70 -64.24 27.02 49.23
N ALA A 71 -65.29 26.51 48.60
CA ALA A 71 -66.63 27.08 48.60
C ALA A 71 -67.66 25.96 48.67
N LEU A 72 -68.93 26.31 48.84
CA LEU A 72 -70.03 25.39 48.54
C LEU A 72 -70.56 25.72 47.15
N ASN A 73 -70.93 24.69 46.39
CA ASN A 73 -71.75 24.87 45.20
C ASN A 73 -73.25 24.93 45.58
N ASP A 74 -74.11 25.06 44.58
CA ASP A 74 -75.56 25.16 44.77
C ASP A 74 -76.16 23.90 45.44
N ASP A 75 -75.54 22.74 45.24
CA ASP A 75 -75.93 21.45 45.83
C ASP A 75 -75.32 21.21 47.23
N LYS A 76 -74.65 22.21 47.80
CA LYS A 76 -73.89 22.11 49.07
C LYS A 76 -72.74 21.10 49.05
N ALA A 77 -72.28 20.68 47.88
CA ALA A 77 -71.02 19.96 47.73
C ALA A 77 -69.84 20.91 47.95
N LEU A 78 -68.74 20.38 48.51
CA LEU A 78 -67.53 21.16 48.74
C LEU A 78 -66.81 21.37 47.42
N LYS A 79 -66.88 22.60 46.91
CA LYS A 79 -66.14 23.06 45.75
C LYS A 79 -64.71 23.38 46.12
N VAL A 80 -63.77 22.62 45.56
CA VAL A 80 -62.32 22.82 45.70
C VAL A 80 -61.80 23.54 44.47
N THR A 81 -61.29 24.76 44.64
CA THR A 81 -60.62 25.51 43.57
C THR A 81 -59.10 25.35 43.69
N GLY A 82 -58.42 25.18 42.56
CA GLY A 82 -56.97 24.98 42.59
C GLY A 82 -56.29 24.84 41.25
N VAL A 83 -55.02 24.41 41.31
CA VAL A 83 -54.23 24.08 40.13
C VAL A 83 -53.61 22.70 40.26
N ALA A 84 -53.82 21.84 39.26
CA ALA A 84 -53.28 20.48 39.21
C ALA A 84 -52.09 20.36 38.24
N LEU A 85 -51.09 19.58 38.64
CA LEU A 85 -49.98 19.11 37.81
C LEU A 85 -50.26 17.65 37.42
N VAL A 86 -50.79 17.43 36.22
CA VAL A 86 -51.26 16.11 35.78
C VAL A 86 -50.24 15.47 34.83
N PRO A 87 -49.40 14.52 35.32
CA PRO A 87 -48.50 13.74 34.48
C PRO A 87 -49.26 12.71 33.62
N GLY A 88 -48.54 12.08 32.69
CA GLY A 88 -49.08 11.08 31.77
C GLY A 88 -48.83 11.45 30.31
N GLY A 89 -48.30 10.51 29.54
CA GLY A 89 -48.06 10.66 28.10
C GLY A 89 -49.38 10.58 27.32
N THR A 90 -50.27 9.67 27.71
CA THR A 90 -51.58 9.48 27.07
C THR A 90 -52.73 10.13 27.85
N ASP A 91 -53.90 10.27 27.23
CA ASP A 91 -55.08 10.83 27.89
C ASP A 91 -55.60 9.90 29.00
N GLU A 92 -55.47 8.59 28.84
CA GLU A 92 -55.81 7.59 29.85
C GLU A 92 -54.92 7.72 31.09
N GLU A 93 -53.59 7.77 30.89
CA GLU A 93 -52.63 7.96 31.98
C GLU A 93 -52.87 9.26 32.73
N ARG A 94 -53.18 10.34 32.00
CA ARG A 94 -53.53 11.64 32.58
C ARG A 94 -54.81 11.57 33.41
N THR A 95 -55.82 10.84 32.94
CA THR A 95 -57.08 10.64 33.66
C THR A 95 -56.87 9.85 34.95
N GLU A 96 -56.04 8.80 34.91
CA GLU A 96 -55.65 8.02 36.09
C GLU A 96 -54.89 8.89 37.11
N ALA A 97 -53.91 9.67 36.65
CA ALA A 97 -53.14 10.56 37.50
C ALA A 97 -54.02 11.64 38.13
N GLU A 98 -54.91 12.27 37.35
CA GLU A 98 -55.85 13.27 37.83
C GLU A 98 -56.79 12.70 38.91
N LYS A 99 -57.30 11.48 38.71
CA LYS A 99 -58.10 10.77 39.72
C LYS A 99 -57.29 10.50 40.99
N ALA A 100 -56.05 10.05 40.87
CA ALA A 100 -55.18 9.79 42.02
C ALA A 100 -54.90 11.08 42.81
N ILE A 101 -54.63 12.19 42.13
CA ILE A 101 -54.41 13.52 42.72
C ILE A 101 -55.68 13.98 43.47
N ARG A 102 -56.86 13.93 42.81
CA ARG A 102 -58.14 14.31 43.44
C ARG A 102 -58.44 13.48 44.68
N ASN A 103 -58.19 12.18 44.64
CA ASN A 103 -58.36 11.30 45.80
C ASN A 103 -57.46 11.71 46.98
N LYS A 104 -56.22 12.16 46.72
CA LYS A 104 -55.32 12.69 47.76
C LYS A 104 -55.81 14.02 48.32
N VAL A 105 -56.37 14.89 47.48
CA VAL A 105 -57.01 16.14 47.94
C VAL A 105 -58.22 15.85 48.82
N ILE A 106 -59.10 14.94 48.40
CA ILE A 106 -60.26 14.48 49.20
C ILE A 106 -59.78 13.95 50.55
N ALA A 107 -58.81 13.04 50.56
CA ALA A 107 -58.29 12.44 51.78
C ALA A 107 -57.69 13.49 52.73
N ALA A 108 -56.91 14.45 52.21
CA ALA A 108 -56.33 15.52 53.01
C ALA A 108 -57.40 16.44 53.62
N VAL A 109 -58.42 16.81 52.84
CA VAL A 109 -59.55 17.63 53.32
C VAL A 109 -60.37 16.90 54.38
N GLN A 110 -60.74 15.64 54.13
CA GLN A 110 -61.46 14.81 55.08
C GLN A 110 -60.69 14.65 56.39
N GLU A 111 -59.37 14.48 56.33
CA GLU A 111 -58.55 14.34 57.53
C GLU A 111 -58.50 15.64 58.34
N VAL A 112 -58.28 16.80 57.70
CA VAL A 112 -58.26 18.10 58.38
C VAL A 112 -59.62 18.46 58.96
N ALA A 113 -60.70 18.17 58.24
CA ALA A 113 -62.07 18.40 58.71
C ALA A 113 -62.55 17.36 59.74
N GLY A 114 -61.82 16.23 59.91
CA GLY A 114 -62.28 15.11 60.72
C GLY A 114 -63.57 14.47 60.18
N ALA A 115 -63.72 14.40 58.86
CA ALA A 115 -64.94 14.04 58.13
C ALA A 115 -64.68 12.91 57.12
N LYS A 116 -64.25 11.74 57.59
CA LYS A 116 -63.82 10.60 56.74
C LYS A 116 -64.89 10.09 55.78
N GLU A 117 -66.17 10.28 56.09
CA GLU A 117 -67.30 9.77 55.27
C GLU A 117 -67.87 10.79 54.29
N PHE A 118 -67.38 12.04 54.30
CA PHE A 118 -67.87 13.08 53.38
C PHE A 118 -67.46 12.77 51.93
N LYS A 119 -68.39 12.76 50.97
CA LYS A 119 -68.13 12.34 49.58
C LYS A 119 -68.45 13.40 48.53
N ASP A 120 -69.16 14.46 48.90
CA ASP A 120 -69.68 15.44 47.95
C ASP A 120 -68.63 16.51 47.64
N PHE A 121 -67.75 16.21 46.69
CA PHE A 121 -66.70 17.12 46.22
C PHE A 121 -66.92 17.52 44.77
N GLU A 122 -66.77 18.82 44.48
CA GLU A 122 -66.67 19.36 43.13
C GLU A 122 -65.28 19.99 42.93
N PHE A 123 -64.61 19.73 41.82
CA PHE A 123 -63.29 20.32 41.52
C PHE A 123 -63.44 21.35 40.39
N THR A 124 -62.93 22.56 40.63
CA THR A 124 -62.74 23.58 39.57
C THR A 124 -61.28 23.96 39.54
N ASP A 125 -60.51 23.18 38.80
CA ASP A 125 -59.07 23.34 38.69
C ASP A 125 -58.62 23.78 37.30
N LYS A 126 -57.58 24.62 37.27
CA LYS A 126 -56.73 24.74 36.09
C LYS A 126 -55.71 23.62 36.13
N SER A 127 -55.28 23.11 34.99
CA SER A 127 -54.33 22.00 34.98
C SER A 127 -53.21 22.23 33.98
N ALA A 128 -51.97 22.04 34.41
CA ALA A 128 -50.85 21.80 33.51
C ALA A 128 -50.77 20.29 33.27
N ARG A 129 -51.01 19.86 32.03
CA ARG A 129 -51.13 18.43 31.66
C ARG A 129 -50.03 18.02 30.69
N GLY A 130 -49.54 16.79 30.83
CA GLY A 130 -48.62 16.17 29.86
C GLY A 130 -47.38 17.02 29.60
N ASP A 131 -47.12 17.36 28.34
CA ASP A 131 -45.97 18.16 27.90
C ASP A 131 -45.97 19.62 28.38
N LYS A 132 -47.11 20.10 28.90
CA LYS A 132 -47.26 21.44 29.49
C LYS A 132 -46.86 21.52 30.96
N LEU A 133 -46.35 20.42 31.55
CA LEU A 133 -45.82 20.47 32.91
C LEU A 133 -44.63 21.46 33.00
N PRO A 134 -44.52 22.27 34.07
CA PRO A 134 -43.52 23.32 34.16
C PRO A 134 -42.06 22.85 33.96
N HIS A 135 -41.65 21.75 34.59
CA HIS A 135 -40.29 21.21 34.42
C HIS A 135 -40.04 20.71 32.99
N LEU A 136 -41.03 20.16 32.30
CA LEU A 136 -40.90 19.71 30.91
C LEU A 136 -40.77 20.89 29.95
N LEU A 137 -41.56 21.95 30.13
CA LEU A 137 -41.43 23.19 29.36
C LEU A 137 -40.05 23.83 29.54
N LEU A 138 -39.56 23.89 30.78
CA LEU A 138 -38.22 24.39 31.07
C LEU A 138 -37.13 23.49 30.48
N GLN A 139 -37.25 22.16 30.57
CA GLN A 139 -36.27 21.25 29.96
C GLN A 139 -36.26 21.40 28.42
N LYS A 140 -37.44 21.56 27.80
CA LYS A 140 -37.54 21.84 26.36
C LYS A 140 -36.88 23.17 26.00
N ALA A 141 -37.09 24.22 26.79
CA ALA A 141 -36.44 25.51 26.60
C ALA A 141 -34.91 25.42 26.80
N ALA A 142 -34.45 24.62 27.76
CA ALA A 142 -33.03 24.33 27.98
C ALA A 142 -32.42 23.63 26.76
N ASN A 143 -33.12 22.64 26.22
CA ASN A 143 -32.70 21.91 25.03
C ASN A 143 -32.68 22.78 23.76
N GLU A 144 -33.49 23.83 23.68
CA GLU A 144 -33.39 24.81 22.59
C GLU A 144 -32.23 25.79 22.82
N ALA A 145 -32.13 26.35 24.03
CA ALA A 145 -31.07 27.28 24.40
C ALA A 145 -29.67 26.67 24.29
N GLY A 146 -29.52 25.38 24.62
CA GLY A 146 -28.27 24.63 24.52
C GLY A 146 -27.71 24.53 23.10
N LYS A 147 -28.47 24.86 22.06
CA LYS A 147 -27.91 25.03 20.70
C LYS A 147 -26.93 26.21 20.63
N ALA A 148 -27.18 27.27 21.41
CA ALA A 148 -26.38 28.49 21.45
C ALA A 148 -25.50 28.59 22.72
N ASP A 149 -26.01 28.13 23.87
CA ASP A 149 -25.32 28.19 25.16
C ASP A 149 -25.30 26.83 25.85
N ARG A 150 -24.15 26.15 25.78
CA ARG A 150 -23.99 24.77 26.31
C ARG A 150 -24.22 24.65 27.81
N ALA A 151 -24.20 25.74 28.57
CA ALA A 151 -24.55 25.70 29.98
C ALA A 151 -25.98 25.20 30.22
N ALA A 152 -26.91 25.45 29.29
CA ALA A 152 -28.29 24.97 29.38
C ALA A 152 -28.43 23.43 29.22
N ASP A 153 -27.42 22.75 28.65
CA ASP A 153 -27.40 21.28 28.53
C ASP A 153 -27.10 20.58 29.85
N GLU A 154 -26.58 21.32 30.83
CA GLU A 154 -26.23 20.79 32.14
C GLU A 154 -27.44 20.73 33.09
N LEU A 155 -28.61 20.36 32.60
CA LEU A 155 -29.87 20.34 33.35
C LEU A 155 -30.63 19.02 33.23
N LYS A 156 -31.11 18.55 34.39
CA LYS A 156 -32.08 17.45 34.54
C LYS A 156 -33.20 17.90 35.47
N LEU A 157 -34.28 18.45 34.94
CA LEU A 157 -35.43 18.92 35.73
C LEU A 157 -36.44 17.79 35.97
N ALA A 158 -36.26 17.07 37.08
CA ALA A 158 -36.94 15.82 37.42
C ALA A 158 -38.45 15.94 37.66
N ASP A 159 -38.89 17.02 38.32
CA ASP A 159 -40.28 17.11 38.80
C ASP A 159 -40.76 18.55 39.00
N SER A 160 -42.07 18.71 39.14
CA SER A 160 -42.73 19.94 39.58
C SER A 160 -43.75 19.61 40.66
N LYS A 161 -43.68 20.30 41.79
CA LYS A 161 -44.60 20.10 42.93
C LYS A 161 -44.91 21.42 43.61
N PHE A 162 -45.92 21.46 44.45
CA PHE A 162 -46.23 22.60 45.30
C PHE A 162 -45.69 22.37 46.71
N ASP A 163 -45.08 23.39 47.30
CA ASP A 163 -44.69 23.37 48.71
C ASP A 163 -45.90 23.64 49.63
N ALA A 164 -45.66 23.61 50.95
CA ALA A 164 -46.71 23.88 51.96
C ALA A 164 -47.30 25.30 51.85
N LYS A 165 -46.62 26.24 51.18
CA LYS A 165 -47.12 27.59 50.91
C LYS A 165 -47.93 27.66 49.61
N GLY A 166 -47.99 26.57 48.84
CA GLY A 166 -48.59 26.53 47.51
C GLY A 166 -47.71 27.15 46.43
N LYS A 167 -46.42 27.38 46.70
CA LYS A 167 -45.48 27.88 45.70
C LYS A 167 -45.00 26.71 44.85
N LEU A 168 -44.88 26.93 43.54
CA LEU A 168 -44.35 25.91 42.64
C LEU A 168 -42.85 25.70 42.92
N VAL A 169 -42.44 24.45 43.09
CA VAL A 169 -41.05 24.02 43.26
C VAL A 169 -40.67 23.16 42.06
N ILE A 170 -39.65 23.60 41.32
CA ILE A 170 -39.02 22.79 40.27
C ILE A 170 -37.86 22.04 40.89
N VAL A 171 -37.91 20.72 40.84
CA VAL A 171 -36.89 19.85 41.41
C VAL A 171 -36.00 19.32 40.29
N GLY A 172 -34.69 19.28 40.50
CA GLY A 172 -33.77 18.74 39.51
C GLY A 172 -32.33 18.64 39.95
N ILE A 173 -31.47 18.33 38.98
CA ILE A 173 -30.01 18.33 39.12
C ILE A 173 -29.44 19.20 38.02
N ARG A 174 -28.39 19.96 38.34
CA ARG A 174 -27.61 20.75 37.38
C ARG A 174 -26.12 20.45 37.45
N GLY A 175 -25.42 20.74 36.37
CA GLY A 175 -23.95 20.79 36.37
C GLY A 175 -23.41 21.99 37.16
N ARG A 176 -22.08 22.11 37.17
CA ARG A 176 -21.38 23.07 38.03
C ARG A 176 -21.26 24.45 37.40
N ASP A 177 -21.47 24.59 36.09
CA ASP A 177 -21.33 25.89 35.45
C ASP A 177 -22.31 26.89 36.11
N PRO A 178 -21.83 28.00 36.71
CA PRO A 178 -22.72 29.01 37.29
C PRO A 178 -23.66 29.63 36.25
N LYS A 179 -23.29 29.62 34.97
CA LYS A 179 -24.16 30.07 33.88
C LYS A 179 -25.43 29.21 33.76
N THR A 180 -25.37 27.93 34.11
CA THR A 180 -26.53 27.04 34.07
C THR A 180 -27.63 27.49 35.02
N LEU A 181 -27.26 27.83 36.27
CA LEU A 181 -28.22 28.34 37.25
C LEU A 181 -28.75 29.71 36.84
N LYS A 182 -27.86 30.61 36.41
CA LYS A 182 -28.24 31.95 35.94
C LYS A 182 -29.21 31.87 34.77
N TRP A 183 -28.94 31.01 33.79
CA TRP A 183 -29.83 30.78 32.66
C TRP A 183 -31.19 30.29 33.14
N LEU A 184 -31.23 29.33 34.08
CA LEU A 184 -32.47 28.78 34.59
C LEU A 184 -33.32 29.84 35.31
N GLU A 185 -32.70 30.69 36.13
CA GLU A 185 -33.35 31.82 36.81
C GLU A 185 -33.92 32.85 35.84
N GLU A 186 -33.21 33.16 34.76
CA GLU A 186 -33.66 34.08 33.71
C GLU A 186 -34.74 33.47 32.79
N ALA A 187 -34.71 32.15 32.59
CA ALA A 187 -35.65 31.42 31.76
C ALA A 187 -37.01 31.24 32.45
N LEU A 188 -37.03 31.06 33.77
CA LEU A 188 -38.25 30.87 34.57
C LEU A 188 -39.39 31.85 34.24
N PRO A 189 -39.20 33.18 34.39
CA PRO A 189 -40.29 34.12 34.16
C PRO A 189 -40.70 34.21 32.69
N LYS A 190 -39.84 33.80 31.74
CA LYS A 190 -40.12 33.85 30.30
C LYS A 190 -40.88 32.62 29.83
N VAL A 191 -40.42 31.43 30.22
CA VAL A 191 -40.96 30.15 29.78
C VAL A 191 -42.27 29.82 30.48
N LEU A 192 -42.43 30.24 31.75
CA LEU A 192 -43.58 29.88 32.57
C LEU A 192 -44.61 31.00 32.74
N ALA A 193 -44.47 32.12 32.04
CA ALA A 193 -45.39 33.27 32.15
C ALA A 193 -46.87 32.89 31.94
N GLU A 194 -47.12 31.98 31.00
CA GLU A 194 -48.47 31.54 30.63
C GLU A 194 -48.89 30.23 31.32
N ASN A 195 -48.02 29.64 32.14
CA ASN A 195 -48.32 28.38 32.78
C ASN A 195 -49.15 28.62 34.06
N PRO A 196 -50.40 28.10 34.14
CA PRO A 196 -51.27 28.37 35.28
C PRO A 196 -50.75 27.83 36.61
N ALA A 197 -49.86 26.82 36.59
CA ALA A 197 -49.25 26.28 37.80
C ALA A 197 -48.09 27.14 38.32
N ALA A 198 -47.50 27.99 37.48
CA ALA A 198 -46.36 28.82 37.83
C ALA A 198 -46.76 30.23 38.30
N THR A 199 -47.99 30.66 38.02
CA THR A 199 -48.47 31.99 38.40
C THR A 199 -49.21 32.00 39.73
N ASP A 200 -49.02 33.05 40.52
CA ASP A 200 -49.79 33.34 41.73
C ASP A 200 -51.15 33.97 41.39
N ALA A 201 -51.94 34.31 42.41
CA ALA A 201 -53.25 34.95 42.23
C ALA A 201 -53.16 36.33 41.55
N ALA A 202 -52.00 36.98 41.55
CA ALA A 202 -51.74 38.25 40.86
C ALA A 202 -51.21 38.05 39.43
N GLY A 203 -51.12 36.80 38.96
CA GLY A 203 -50.59 36.45 37.64
C GLY A 203 -49.07 36.53 37.55
N LYS A 204 -48.34 36.70 38.68
CA LYS A 204 -46.87 36.75 38.69
C LYS A 204 -46.28 35.36 38.85
N VAL A 205 -45.18 35.09 38.15
CA VAL A 205 -44.46 33.82 38.24
C VAL A 205 -43.86 33.65 39.64
N ALA A 206 -44.38 32.69 40.40
CA ALA A 206 -43.99 32.39 41.78
C ALA A 206 -43.42 30.97 41.87
N VAL A 207 -42.15 30.83 41.48
CA VAL A 207 -41.45 29.55 41.41
C VAL A 207 -40.22 29.54 42.33
N THR A 208 -39.95 28.41 42.97
CA THR A 208 -38.71 28.11 43.70
C THR A 208 -37.95 27.04 42.94
N LEU A 209 -36.63 27.18 42.85
CA LEU A 209 -35.75 26.16 42.31
C LEU A 209 -35.18 25.32 43.45
N ASP A 210 -35.44 24.01 43.41
CA ASP A 210 -34.80 22.99 44.23
C ASP A 210 -33.93 22.12 43.32
N VAL A 211 -32.94 22.77 42.71
CA VAL A 211 -32.06 22.15 41.71
C VAL A 211 -30.67 21.97 42.32
N ALA A 212 -30.36 20.73 42.70
CA ALA A 212 -29.09 20.40 43.32
C ALA A 212 -27.95 20.51 42.29
N SER A 213 -26.82 21.10 42.68
CA SER A 213 -25.58 20.92 41.91
C SER A 213 -25.11 19.48 42.06
N VAL A 214 -24.47 18.93 41.03
CA VAL A 214 -23.69 17.69 41.16
C VAL A 214 -22.72 17.77 42.34
N LYS A 215 -22.54 16.64 43.05
CA LYS A 215 -21.65 16.53 44.22
C LYS A 215 -20.22 16.94 43.88
N ASP A 216 -19.47 17.46 44.85
CA ASP A 216 -18.05 17.78 44.68
C ASP A 216 -17.23 16.54 44.24
N GLY A 217 -16.31 16.73 43.30
CA GLY A 217 -15.59 15.66 42.60
C GLY A 217 -16.29 15.01 41.39
N THR A 218 -17.63 15.07 41.27
CA THR A 218 -18.42 14.49 40.16
C THR A 218 -18.50 15.42 38.93
N GLU A 219 -18.12 14.95 37.74
CA GLU A 219 -18.29 15.68 36.47
C GLU A 219 -19.73 15.53 35.92
N TRP A 220 -20.18 16.47 35.09
CA TRP A 220 -21.43 16.29 34.35
C TRP A 220 -21.26 15.15 33.32
N PRO A 221 -22.05 14.07 33.38
CA PRO A 221 -21.79 12.83 32.65
C PRO A 221 -22.02 12.97 31.15
N LEU A 222 -22.71 14.05 30.73
CA LEU A 222 -23.04 14.36 29.35
C LEU A 222 -22.14 15.47 28.78
N ALA A 223 -20.96 15.69 29.35
CA ALA A 223 -19.96 16.52 28.67
C ALA A 223 -19.62 15.87 27.30
N PRO A 224 -19.72 16.60 26.17
CA PRO A 224 -19.51 16.01 24.84
C PRO A 224 -18.16 15.29 24.69
N ALA A 225 -17.11 15.81 25.32
CA ALA A 225 -15.78 15.20 25.33
C ALA A 225 -15.75 13.87 26.11
N ALA A 226 -16.46 13.77 27.25
CA ALA A 226 -16.53 12.53 28.03
C ALA A 226 -17.28 11.44 27.24
N VAL A 227 -18.38 11.81 26.59
CA VAL A 227 -19.13 10.90 25.70
C VAL A 227 -18.27 10.48 24.51
N GLN A 228 -17.60 11.43 23.84
CA GLN A 228 -16.71 11.12 22.71
C GLN A 228 -15.60 10.14 23.12
N LYS A 229 -14.97 10.37 24.28
CA LYS A 229 -13.94 9.49 24.84
C LYS A 229 -14.47 8.10 25.13
N ALA A 230 -15.73 7.98 25.57
CA ALA A 230 -16.36 6.70 25.82
C ALA A 230 -16.73 5.96 24.52
N LEU A 231 -17.08 6.69 23.46
CA LEU A 231 -17.36 6.19 22.11
C LEU A 231 -16.11 5.98 21.24
N ASN A 232 -14.91 5.97 21.82
CA ASN A 232 -13.63 5.88 21.10
C ASN A 232 -13.66 4.86 19.93
N GLY A 233 -13.37 5.32 18.71
CA GLY A 233 -13.41 4.51 17.50
C GLY A 233 -14.81 4.33 16.90
N SER A 234 -15.79 5.13 17.32
CA SER A 234 -17.09 5.19 16.65
C SER A 234 -17.02 6.10 15.43
N ARG A 235 -17.95 5.89 14.49
CA ARG A 235 -18.17 6.80 13.35
C ARG A 235 -18.98 8.05 13.73
N ILE A 236 -19.06 8.35 15.02
CA ILE A 236 -19.89 9.41 15.59
C ILE A 236 -18.99 10.44 16.26
N ARG A 237 -19.14 11.69 15.84
CA ARG A 237 -18.66 12.86 16.58
C ARG A 237 -19.80 13.40 17.41
N VAL A 238 -19.58 13.52 18.71
CA VAL A 238 -20.52 14.13 19.64
C VAL A 238 -20.16 15.59 19.87
N ASP A 239 -20.90 16.48 19.22
CA ASP A 239 -20.77 17.92 19.44
C ASP A 239 -21.56 18.35 20.68
N ARG A 240 -22.69 17.69 20.97
CA ARG A 240 -23.61 17.99 22.08
C ARG A 240 -24.19 16.70 22.65
N ALA A 241 -24.35 16.67 23.96
CA ALA A 241 -25.10 15.63 24.66
C ALA A 241 -25.96 16.29 25.75
N PHE A 242 -27.24 15.94 25.79
CA PHE A 242 -28.22 16.60 26.65
C PHE A 242 -29.36 15.64 27.01
N LEU A 243 -30.21 16.04 27.96
CA LEU A 243 -31.35 15.25 28.41
C LEU A 243 -32.66 15.78 27.84
N VAL A 244 -33.49 14.88 27.34
CA VAL A 244 -34.86 15.14 26.91
C VAL A 244 -35.80 14.53 27.94
N ALA A 245 -36.75 15.34 28.40
CA ALA A 245 -37.79 14.88 29.31
C ALA A 245 -39.10 14.75 28.54
N THR A 246 -39.79 13.63 28.71
CA THR A 246 -41.12 13.39 28.16
C THR A 246 -42.09 13.03 29.28
N PRO A 247 -43.39 13.37 29.12
CA PRO A 247 -44.39 12.92 30.08
C PRO A 247 -44.51 11.39 30.02
N ALA A 248 -44.61 10.76 31.18
CA ALA A 248 -44.72 9.31 31.33
C ALA A 248 -45.79 8.95 32.36
N LYS A 249 -46.17 7.68 32.39
CA LYS A 249 -47.10 7.15 33.40
C LYS A 249 -46.59 7.44 34.81
N LEU A 250 -47.49 7.92 35.66
CA LEU A 250 -47.25 8.07 37.09
C LEU A 250 -47.56 6.75 37.79
N ASP A 251 -46.55 6.10 38.36
CA ASP A 251 -46.70 4.87 39.15
C ASP A 251 -45.63 4.77 40.24
N GLU A 252 -45.60 3.65 40.98
CA GLU A 252 -44.64 3.42 42.08
C GLU A 252 -43.18 3.40 41.59
N THR A 253 -42.94 3.09 40.32
CA THR A 253 -41.60 3.05 39.72
C THR A 253 -41.19 4.38 39.09
N ASN A 254 -42.17 5.24 38.75
CA ASN A 254 -41.99 6.58 38.21
C ASN A 254 -42.88 7.62 38.93
N ALA A 255 -42.52 7.96 40.17
CA ALA A 255 -43.27 8.90 40.99
C ALA A 255 -43.27 10.36 40.46
N THR A 256 -42.43 10.69 39.47
CA THR A 256 -42.42 12.02 38.84
C THR A 256 -43.33 12.09 37.61
N GLY A 257 -43.66 10.93 37.01
CA GLY A 257 -44.37 10.86 35.74
C GLY A 257 -43.57 11.44 34.58
N THR A 258 -42.23 11.29 34.64
CA THR A 258 -41.29 11.84 33.66
C THR A 258 -40.36 10.73 33.18
N ALA A 259 -40.24 10.54 31.87
CA ALA A 259 -39.22 9.68 31.25
C ALA A 259 -38.06 10.53 30.72
N TRP A 260 -36.86 9.96 30.66
CA TRP A 260 -35.62 10.71 30.43
C TRP A 260 -34.76 10.07 29.34
N ALA A 261 -34.84 10.59 28.12
CA ALA A 261 -33.92 10.21 27.05
C ALA A 261 -32.64 11.05 27.09
N TYR A 262 -31.53 10.43 26.73
CA TYR A 262 -30.34 11.17 26.34
C TYR A 262 -30.34 11.38 24.84
N ALA A 263 -30.10 12.62 24.44
CA ALA A 263 -29.98 13.00 23.04
C ALA A 263 -28.55 13.42 22.75
N LEU A 264 -28.03 12.95 21.62
CA LEU A 264 -26.72 13.31 21.10
C LEU A 264 -26.90 14.07 19.78
N SER A 265 -26.16 15.16 19.61
CA SER A 265 -26.05 15.83 18.31
C SER A 265 -24.59 15.96 17.89
N GLY A 266 -24.37 15.91 16.57
CA GLY A 266 -23.05 16.03 15.98
C GLY A 266 -22.98 15.50 14.56
N ILE A 267 -21.90 14.82 14.21
CA ILE A 267 -21.60 14.33 12.86
C ILE A 267 -21.56 12.81 12.88
N VAL A 268 -22.16 12.18 11.87
CA VAL A 268 -22.06 10.73 11.65
C VAL A 268 -21.40 10.51 10.30
N ILE A 269 -20.33 9.72 10.29
CA ILE A 269 -19.65 9.30 9.06
C ILE A 269 -20.33 8.04 8.51
N GLY A 270 -20.68 8.07 7.24
CA GLY A 270 -21.32 6.98 6.52
C GLY A 270 -22.85 7.10 6.48
N ASN A 271 -23.45 6.25 5.63
CA ASN A 271 -24.90 6.21 5.43
C ASN A 271 -25.61 5.30 6.44
N ASP A 272 -24.87 4.39 7.06
CA ASP A 272 -25.41 3.42 8.00
C ASP A 272 -25.99 4.11 9.24
N LYS A 273 -27.02 3.51 9.84
CA LYS A 273 -27.48 3.96 11.15
C LYS A 273 -26.37 3.72 12.18
N PRO A 274 -26.08 4.69 13.06
CA PRO A 274 -25.16 4.48 14.17
C PRO A 274 -25.52 3.22 14.96
N ASP A 275 -24.50 2.46 15.40
CA ASP A 275 -24.72 1.27 16.23
C ASP A 275 -25.25 1.68 17.60
N ALA A 276 -26.56 1.48 17.81
CA ALA A 276 -27.25 1.84 19.03
C ALA A 276 -26.66 1.15 20.27
N LYS A 277 -26.19 -0.10 20.14
CA LYS A 277 -25.59 -0.84 21.26
C LYS A 277 -24.22 -0.27 21.62
N ALA A 278 -23.43 0.12 20.63
CA ALA A 278 -22.15 0.78 20.87
C ALA A 278 -22.35 2.16 21.53
N ILE A 279 -23.37 2.91 21.12
CA ILE A 279 -23.74 4.18 21.76
C ILE A 279 -24.14 3.95 23.21
N GLU A 280 -25.06 3.02 23.46
CA GLU A 280 -25.55 2.68 24.80
C GLU A 280 -24.40 2.28 25.73
N ALA A 281 -23.51 1.39 25.27
CA ALA A 281 -22.32 0.98 26.02
C ALA A 281 -21.36 2.15 26.30
N GLY A 282 -21.16 3.04 25.31
CA GLY A 282 -20.37 4.26 25.48
C GLY A 282 -20.97 5.20 26.51
N MET A 283 -22.29 5.41 26.48
CA MET A 283 -23.01 6.24 27.44
C MET A 283 -22.93 5.64 28.84
N ALA A 284 -23.19 4.34 29.00
CA ALA A 284 -23.04 3.67 30.29
C ALA A 284 -21.63 3.84 30.87
N LYS A 285 -20.59 3.75 30.02
CA LYS A 285 -19.19 3.99 30.40
C LYS A 285 -18.94 5.45 30.81
N ALA A 286 -19.50 6.42 30.10
CA ALA A 286 -19.38 7.84 30.45
C ALA A 286 -20.03 8.15 31.81
N PHE A 287 -21.24 7.62 32.05
CA PHE A 287 -21.95 7.79 33.32
C PHE A 287 -21.19 7.13 34.48
N ALA A 288 -20.71 5.89 34.29
CA ALA A 288 -19.91 5.20 35.28
C ALA A 288 -18.62 5.96 35.61
N ALA A 289 -17.92 6.48 34.61
CA ALA A 289 -16.71 7.28 34.79
C ALA A 289 -16.98 8.60 35.55
N ALA A 290 -18.15 9.20 35.36
CA ALA A 290 -18.58 10.39 36.09
C ALA A 290 -19.09 10.08 37.51
N GLY A 291 -19.22 8.81 37.91
CA GLY A 291 -19.77 8.42 39.21
C GLY A 291 -21.30 8.55 39.31
N TRP A 292 -21.99 8.52 38.19
CA TRP A 292 -23.45 8.53 38.13
C TRP A 292 -24.01 7.11 38.11
N PRO A 293 -25.21 6.87 38.68
CA PRO A 293 -25.87 5.58 38.59
C PRO A 293 -26.11 5.21 37.13
N ALA A 294 -25.98 3.92 36.82
CA ALA A 294 -26.36 3.38 35.53
C ALA A 294 -27.84 3.72 35.25
N LEU A 295 -28.11 4.21 34.05
CA LEU A 295 -29.48 4.46 33.61
C LEU A 295 -30.23 3.12 33.51
N LYS A 296 -31.50 3.11 33.88
CA LYS A 296 -32.37 1.95 33.69
C LYS A 296 -32.73 1.83 32.21
N ASP A 297 -32.81 0.60 31.70
CA ASP A 297 -33.13 0.28 30.30
C ASP A 297 -34.44 0.94 29.86
N GLY A 298 -34.42 1.73 28.77
CA GLY A 298 -35.65 2.28 28.17
C GLY A 298 -35.48 3.55 27.32
N ASP A 299 -34.54 4.42 27.63
CA ASP A 299 -34.60 5.80 27.13
C ASP A 299 -33.44 6.19 26.20
N LEU A 300 -33.43 5.61 25.00
CA LEU A 300 -32.54 6.01 23.90
C LEU A 300 -33.35 6.61 22.75
N GLU A 301 -33.61 7.92 22.80
CA GLU A 301 -33.76 8.67 21.56
C GLU A 301 -32.35 8.76 20.96
N ALA A 302 -31.97 7.72 20.20
CA ALA A 302 -30.66 7.60 19.55
C ALA A 302 -30.34 8.84 18.70
N LEU A 303 -29.15 8.90 18.10
CA LEU A 303 -28.80 9.83 17.01
C LEU A 303 -29.74 9.67 15.78
N THR A 304 -31.06 9.79 15.97
CA THR A 304 -32.10 9.75 14.95
C THR A 304 -32.19 11.08 14.22
N ASN A 305 -31.79 12.18 14.88
CA ASN A 305 -31.72 13.52 14.30
C ASN A 305 -30.28 14.04 14.16
N ALA A 306 -29.32 13.16 13.83
CA ALA A 306 -28.00 13.62 13.39
C ALA A 306 -28.16 14.34 12.04
N ASP A 307 -28.45 15.64 12.08
CA ASP A 307 -28.69 16.49 10.91
C ASP A 307 -27.49 16.55 9.94
N ASN A 308 -26.32 16.08 10.37
CA ASN A 308 -25.07 16.13 9.61
C ASN A 308 -24.49 14.74 9.36
N ARG A 309 -25.21 13.89 8.63
CA ARG A 309 -24.61 12.69 8.03
C ARG A 309 -23.71 13.11 6.87
N VAL A 310 -22.49 12.62 6.87
CA VAL A 310 -21.52 12.83 5.80
C VAL A 310 -21.11 11.48 5.21
N PRO A 311 -21.04 11.34 3.87
CA PRO A 311 -20.42 10.17 3.26
C PRO A 311 -18.99 9.97 3.80
N ASP A 312 -18.53 8.72 3.86
CA ASP A 312 -17.16 8.44 4.30
C ASP A 312 -16.15 9.08 3.32
N PRO A 313 -15.31 10.03 3.77
CA PRO A 313 -14.38 10.70 2.89
C PRO A 313 -13.13 9.85 2.57
N GLY A 314 -12.98 8.64 3.14
CA GLY A 314 -11.81 7.79 3.00
C GLY A 314 -11.36 7.57 1.55
N ALA A 315 -12.30 7.28 0.63
CA ALA A 315 -11.97 7.09 -0.79
C ALA A 315 -11.41 8.36 -1.46
N PHE A 316 -11.93 9.55 -1.09
CA PHE A 316 -11.41 10.83 -1.59
C PHE A 316 -10.02 11.13 -1.02
N PHE A 317 -9.76 10.76 0.25
CA PHE A 317 -8.43 10.87 0.84
C PHE A 317 -7.44 9.98 0.11
N GLN A 318 -7.79 8.71 -0.10
CA GLN A 318 -6.92 7.75 -0.76
C GLN A 318 -6.57 8.21 -2.19
N LYS A 319 -7.55 8.71 -2.95
CA LYS A 319 -7.30 9.30 -4.27
C LYS A 319 -6.27 10.44 -4.22
N ALA A 320 -6.45 11.39 -3.32
CA ALA A 320 -5.53 12.54 -3.20
C ALA A 320 -4.13 12.14 -2.70
N VAL A 321 -4.04 11.10 -1.87
CA VAL A 321 -2.78 10.51 -1.42
C VAL A 321 -2.07 9.80 -2.58
N ALA A 322 -2.80 9.03 -3.40
CA ALA A 322 -2.27 8.32 -4.55
C ALA A 322 -1.65 9.25 -5.62
N GLU A 323 -2.07 10.52 -5.68
CA GLU A 323 -1.51 11.52 -6.60
C GLU A 323 -0.18 12.13 -6.13
N LYS A 324 0.24 11.90 -4.88
CA LYS A 324 1.41 12.54 -4.26
C LYS A 324 2.58 11.57 -4.05
N PRO A 325 3.69 11.68 -4.82
CA PRO A 325 4.86 10.81 -4.65
C PRO A 325 5.48 10.83 -3.25
N ALA A 326 5.39 11.96 -2.54
CA ALA A 326 5.92 12.07 -1.18
C ALA A 326 5.16 11.19 -0.15
N LEU A 327 3.96 10.72 -0.50
CA LEU A 327 3.10 9.86 0.32
C LEU A 327 3.02 8.41 -0.20
N ASP A 328 3.96 8.01 -1.06
CA ASP A 328 4.02 6.65 -1.58
C ASP A 328 4.09 5.59 -0.48
N GLY A 329 3.25 4.57 -0.61
CA GLY A 329 3.06 3.51 0.37
C GLY A 329 2.05 3.80 1.48
N VAL A 330 1.41 4.97 1.49
CA VAL A 330 0.26 5.27 2.36
C VAL A 330 -1.02 4.68 1.75
N ARG A 331 -1.79 3.98 2.57
CA ARG A 331 -3.14 3.48 2.25
C ARG A 331 -4.11 4.00 3.30
N ILE A 332 -5.21 4.61 2.89
CA ILE A 332 -6.31 5.05 3.75
C ILE A 332 -7.51 4.17 3.44
N ASP A 333 -7.96 3.42 4.44
CA ASP A 333 -9.10 2.53 4.32
C ASP A 333 -10.42 3.32 4.44
N SER A 334 -11.47 2.86 3.75
CA SER A 334 -12.82 3.45 3.79
C SER A 334 -13.57 3.13 5.10
N ARG A 335 -12.93 3.44 6.24
CA ARG A 335 -13.43 3.25 7.60
C ARG A 335 -12.93 4.37 8.50
N THR A 336 -13.22 5.61 8.12
CA THR A 336 -12.85 6.74 8.96
C THR A 336 -13.75 6.79 10.19
N GLU A 337 -13.15 7.10 11.33
CA GLU A 337 -13.79 7.09 12.64
C GLU A 337 -13.30 8.30 13.47
N PHE A 338 -13.88 8.52 14.64
CA PHE A 338 -13.45 9.58 15.55
C PHE A 338 -12.69 9.03 16.74
N GLY A 339 -11.59 9.72 17.07
CA GLY A 339 -10.78 9.46 18.25
C GLY A 339 -11.45 9.94 19.54
N PRO A 340 -10.82 9.69 20.69
CA PRO A 340 -11.35 10.12 21.99
C PRO A 340 -11.34 11.65 22.17
N ASP A 341 -10.51 12.36 21.41
CA ASP A 341 -10.44 13.83 21.34
C ASP A 341 -11.41 14.41 20.29
N GLY A 342 -12.16 13.57 19.57
CA GLY A 342 -13.08 13.98 18.52
C GLY A 342 -12.43 14.32 17.19
N LYS A 343 -11.11 14.10 17.02
CA LYS A 343 -10.47 14.22 15.71
C LYS A 343 -10.86 13.09 14.79
N LEU A 344 -10.80 13.34 13.48
CA LEU A 344 -10.96 12.32 12.47
C LEU A 344 -9.72 11.41 12.47
N VAL A 345 -9.88 10.13 12.80
CA VAL A 345 -8.79 9.16 12.84
C VAL A 345 -8.76 8.41 11.51
N LEU A 346 -7.60 8.46 10.84
CA LEU A 346 -7.34 7.68 9.64
C LEU A 346 -6.94 6.24 10.02
N THR A 347 -7.51 5.28 9.30
CA THR A 347 -7.20 3.86 9.40
C THR A 347 -6.57 3.39 8.08
N GLY A 348 -5.67 2.41 8.14
CA GLY A 348 -4.98 1.89 6.97
C GLY A 348 -3.49 1.64 7.22
N LEU A 349 -2.65 1.88 6.22
CA LEU A 349 -1.22 1.57 6.22
C LEU A 349 -0.37 2.81 5.99
N GLN A 350 0.82 2.83 6.57
CA GLN A 350 1.84 3.84 6.30
C GLN A 350 3.25 3.25 6.18
N PRO A 351 4.15 3.86 5.39
CA PRO A 351 5.50 3.35 5.14
C PRO A 351 6.54 3.75 6.20
N GLY A 352 6.11 4.27 7.36
CA GLY A 352 6.99 4.94 8.34
C GLY A 352 7.31 6.38 7.91
N LEU A 353 6.28 7.23 7.88
CA LEU A 353 6.40 8.64 7.46
C LEU A 353 7.22 9.46 8.46
N ASP A 354 8.03 10.40 7.95
CA ASP A 354 8.71 11.43 8.76
C ASP A 354 7.80 12.65 9.03
N ASP A 355 8.21 13.58 9.89
CA ASP A 355 7.40 14.74 10.28
C ASP A 355 6.96 15.61 9.09
N LYS A 356 7.78 15.73 8.05
CA LYS A 356 7.45 16.50 6.84
C LYS A 356 6.35 15.80 6.06
N GLN A 357 6.45 14.49 5.92
CA GLN A 357 5.45 13.67 5.24
C GLN A 357 4.14 13.57 6.03
N LEU A 358 4.22 13.55 7.37
CA LEU A 358 3.04 13.64 8.23
C LEU A 358 2.30 14.96 8.08
N ALA A 359 3.04 16.08 8.00
CA ALA A 359 2.48 17.38 7.73
C ALA A 359 1.83 17.44 6.32
N GLU A 360 2.46 16.83 5.32
CA GLU A 360 1.93 16.74 3.97
C GLU A 360 0.66 15.87 3.90
N LEU A 361 0.63 14.72 4.57
CA LEU A 361 -0.56 13.87 4.67
C LEU A 361 -1.71 14.64 5.33
N THR A 362 -1.45 15.29 6.47
CA THR A 362 -2.45 16.09 7.19
C THR A 362 -3.00 17.23 6.34
N THR A 363 -2.12 17.92 5.61
CA THR A 363 -2.52 19.00 4.69
C THR A 363 -3.36 18.46 3.54
N THR A 364 -2.97 17.33 2.95
CA THR A 364 -3.71 16.66 1.87
C THR A 364 -5.13 16.32 2.29
N VAL A 365 -5.30 15.71 3.47
CA VAL A 365 -6.62 15.34 4.01
C VAL A 365 -7.47 16.59 4.27
N ARG A 366 -6.88 17.65 4.86
CA ARG A 366 -7.56 18.92 5.10
C ARG A 366 -8.01 19.59 3.81
N ASP A 367 -7.18 19.57 2.77
CA ASP A 367 -7.50 20.14 1.46
C ASP A 367 -8.65 19.39 0.79
N VAL A 368 -8.69 18.05 0.91
CA VAL A 368 -9.81 17.24 0.43
C VAL A 368 -11.09 17.60 1.17
N LEU A 369 -11.07 17.68 2.51
CA LEU A 369 -12.24 18.08 3.29
C LEU A 369 -12.73 19.50 2.91
N LYS A 370 -11.80 20.43 2.70
CA LYS A 370 -12.13 21.79 2.25
C LYS A 370 -12.78 21.78 0.86
N LYS A 371 -12.25 21.02 -0.10
CA LYS A 371 -12.84 20.86 -1.44
C LYS A 371 -14.25 20.26 -1.37
N LEU A 372 -14.44 19.22 -0.55
CA LEU A 372 -15.74 18.59 -0.32
C LEU A 372 -16.75 19.53 0.37
N SER A 373 -16.28 20.57 1.06
CA SER A 373 -17.15 21.57 1.69
C SER A 373 -17.65 22.69 0.77
N THR A 374 -17.04 22.86 -0.42
CA THR A 374 -17.35 23.98 -1.35
C THR A 374 -17.82 23.53 -2.74
N GLY A 375 -17.90 22.22 -3.01
CA GLY A 375 -18.31 21.68 -4.31
C GLY A 375 -19.83 21.73 -4.58
N THR A 376 -20.25 21.24 -5.75
CA THR A 376 -21.69 21.07 -6.09
C THR A 376 -22.41 20.11 -5.13
N ASP A 377 -21.66 19.16 -4.56
CA ASP A 377 -22.11 18.24 -3.51
C ASP A 377 -21.69 18.71 -2.11
N ALA A 378 -21.52 20.02 -1.91
CA ALA A 378 -21.08 20.60 -0.64
C ALA A 378 -21.97 20.13 0.51
N ASN A 379 -21.37 19.37 1.43
CA ASN A 379 -21.99 19.05 2.71
C ASN A 379 -21.33 19.92 3.80
N PRO A 380 -22.10 20.75 4.52
CA PRO A 380 -21.55 21.59 5.59
C PRO A 380 -20.86 20.78 6.70
N GLY A 381 -21.18 19.49 6.84
CA GLY A 381 -20.48 18.57 7.73
C GLY A 381 -18.99 18.42 7.40
N PHE A 382 -18.58 18.47 6.12
CA PHE A 382 -17.15 18.40 5.76
C PHE A 382 -16.37 19.64 6.19
N LYS A 383 -17.02 20.82 6.23
CA LYS A 383 -16.40 22.04 6.77
C LYS A 383 -16.05 21.85 8.24
N LYS A 384 -17.01 21.34 9.03
CA LYS A 384 -16.78 21.03 10.45
C LYS A 384 -15.69 19.97 10.64
N LEU A 385 -15.68 18.92 9.81
CA LEU A 385 -14.61 17.91 9.84
C LEU A 385 -13.21 18.51 9.61
N ALA A 386 -13.08 19.47 8.69
CA ALA A 386 -11.80 20.13 8.43
C ALA A 386 -11.28 20.93 9.64
N GLU A 387 -12.20 21.48 10.45
CA GLU A 387 -11.89 22.26 11.66
C GLU A 387 -11.48 21.39 12.84
N LEU A 388 -12.00 20.16 12.94
CA LEU A 388 -11.69 19.22 14.02
C LEU A 388 -10.23 18.72 13.99
N GLY A 389 -9.63 18.67 12.80
CA GLY A 389 -8.30 18.11 12.59
C GLY A 389 -8.31 16.58 12.43
N VAL A 390 -7.13 16.04 12.14
CA VAL A 390 -6.93 14.64 11.73
C VAL A 390 -5.89 14.00 12.65
N SER A 391 -6.14 12.75 13.05
CA SER A 391 -5.17 11.87 13.70
C SER A 391 -4.83 10.71 12.76
N ILE A 392 -3.59 10.24 12.84
CA ILE A 392 -3.02 9.15 12.05
C ILE A 392 -2.65 7.95 12.92
N ASP A 393 -3.05 7.97 14.19
CA ASP A 393 -2.55 7.04 15.22
C ASP A 393 -2.94 5.57 14.94
N LYS A 394 -3.91 5.35 14.06
CA LYS A 394 -4.36 4.02 13.62
C LYS A 394 -3.88 3.62 12.22
N LEU A 395 -2.93 4.36 11.63
CA LEU A 395 -2.22 3.89 10.44
C LEU A 395 -1.12 2.90 10.85
N GLU A 396 -1.29 1.64 10.46
CA GLU A 396 -0.32 0.58 10.74
C GLU A 396 0.97 0.80 9.95
N LYS A 397 2.12 0.70 10.63
CA LYS A 397 3.42 0.85 10.00
C LYS A 397 3.81 -0.44 9.26
N VAL A 398 4.04 -0.32 7.96
CA VAL A 398 4.49 -1.41 7.08
C VAL A 398 5.74 -1.01 6.30
N LYS A 399 6.56 -1.98 5.92
CA LYS A 399 7.86 -1.77 5.27
C LYS A 399 7.76 -1.61 3.74
N VAL A 400 6.81 -0.83 3.25
CA VAL A 400 6.57 -0.66 1.80
C VAL A 400 7.76 0.00 1.10
N ARG A 401 8.52 0.89 1.77
CA ARG A 401 9.76 1.46 1.22
C ARG A 401 10.87 0.42 1.06
N GLU A 402 11.03 -0.46 2.03
CA GLU A 402 12.00 -1.57 1.94
C GLU A 402 11.60 -2.51 0.80
N LEU A 403 10.31 -2.83 0.66
CA LEU A 403 9.79 -3.60 -0.47
C LEU A 403 10.15 -2.98 -1.83
N HIS A 404 9.95 -1.66 -1.99
CA HIS A 404 10.28 -0.97 -3.24
C HIS A 404 11.79 -0.97 -3.51
N ALA A 405 12.61 -0.70 -2.48
CA ALA A 405 14.06 -0.72 -2.59
C ALA A 405 14.59 -2.12 -2.95
N ASP A 406 14.02 -3.16 -2.35
CA ASP A 406 14.36 -4.57 -2.63
C ASP A 406 13.97 -4.98 -4.05
N LEU A 407 12.81 -4.53 -4.54
CA LEU A 407 12.39 -4.73 -5.92
C LEU A 407 13.33 -4.03 -6.90
N ARG A 408 13.72 -2.78 -6.61
CA ARG A 408 14.71 -2.03 -7.42
C ARG A 408 16.04 -2.76 -7.46
N LYS A 409 16.59 -3.15 -6.31
CA LYS A 409 17.85 -3.90 -6.23
C LYS A 409 17.78 -5.19 -7.04
N TRP A 410 16.69 -5.94 -6.93
CA TRP A 410 16.49 -7.15 -7.72
C TRP A 410 16.46 -6.84 -9.23
N ALA A 411 15.72 -5.81 -9.67
CA ALA A 411 15.69 -5.40 -11.07
C ALA A 411 17.09 -4.97 -11.55
N THR A 412 17.81 -4.16 -10.76
CA THR A 412 19.22 -3.77 -10.97
C THR A 412 20.14 -4.98 -11.12
N GLU A 413 19.87 -6.11 -10.45
CA GLU A 413 20.71 -7.31 -10.52
C GLU A 413 20.32 -8.26 -11.68
N ASN A 414 19.06 -8.26 -12.11
CA ASN A 414 18.51 -9.35 -12.94
C ASN A 414 17.87 -8.93 -14.27
N LEU A 415 17.55 -7.65 -14.48
CA LEU A 415 16.75 -7.20 -15.63
C LEU A 415 17.35 -6.02 -16.39
N ASP A 416 17.46 -6.14 -17.71
CA ASP A 416 17.99 -5.08 -18.57
C ASP A 416 16.92 -4.02 -18.84
N ASP A 417 17.33 -2.75 -18.86
CA ASP A 417 16.46 -1.63 -19.28
C ASP A 417 15.13 -1.52 -18.52
N VAL A 418 15.09 -1.93 -17.24
CA VAL A 418 13.86 -1.93 -16.43
C VAL A 418 13.92 -0.89 -15.33
N ARG A 419 12.93 0.00 -15.35
CA ARG A 419 12.75 1.07 -14.37
C ARG A 419 11.55 0.82 -13.48
N LEU A 420 11.77 0.79 -12.17
CA LEU A 420 10.71 0.67 -11.16
C LEU A 420 10.49 2.02 -10.48
N SER A 421 9.73 2.89 -11.14
CA SER A 421 9.63 4.31 -10.80
C SER A 421 8.93 4.54 -9.46
N ARG A 422 7.77 3.92 -9.22
CA ARG A 422 6.90 4.26 -8.09
C ARG A 422 6.19 3.02 -7.52
N LEU A 423 6.08 2.90 -6.19
CA LEU A 423 5.27 1.87 -5.54
C LEU A 423 4.31 2.54 -4.55
N TYR A 424 3.02 2.52 -4.86
CA TYR A 424 2.00 3.28 -4.12
C TYR A 424 0.67 2.53 -4.08
N PHE A 425 -0.29 3.01 -3.29
CA PHE A 425 -1.67 2.52 -3.34
C PHE A 425 -2.50 3.47 -4.19
N ASP A 426 -3.27 2.94 -5.16
CA ASP A 426 -4.13 3.74 -6.02
C ASP A 426 -5.42 4.22 -5.33
N GLU A 427 -6.33 4.87 -6.07
CA GLU A 427 -7.60 5.38 -5.52
C GLU A 427 -8.54 4.25 -5.02
N GLN A 428 -8.35 3.02 -5.49
CA GLN A 428 -9.05 1.81 -5.06
C GLN A 428 -8.32 1.09 -3.91
N SER A 429 -7.27 1.68 -3.35
CA SER A 429 -6.40 1.07 -2.32
C SER A 429 -5.65 -0.19 -2.77
N LYS A 430 -5.47 -0.37 -4.09
CA LYS A 430 -4.69 -1.47 -4.67
C LYS A 430 -3.20 -1.07 -4.74
N LEU A 431 -2.31 -2.00 -4.43
CA LEU A 431 -0.87 -1.75 -4.52
C LEU A 431 -0.45 -1.73 -5.99
N VAL A 432 0.06 -0.59 -6.46
CA VAL A 432 0.49 -0.35 -7.84
C VAL A 432 1.99 -0.09 -7.89
N LEU A 433 2.69 -0.83 -8.74
CA LEU A 433 4.08 -0.59 -9.13
C LEU A 433 4.12 -0.03 -10.55
N THR A 434 4.60 1.20 -10.71
CA THR A 434 4.86 1.77 -12.04
C THR A 434 6.18 1.20 -12.55
N CYS A 435 6.10 0.45 -13.65
CA CYS A 435 7.22 -0.24 -14.29
C CYS A 435 7.35 0.25 -15.73
N GLU A 436 8.57 0.55 -16.14
CA GLU A 436 8.91 0.85 -17.52
C GLU A 436 9.93 -0.16 -18.02
N ALA A 437 9.66 -0.80 -19.15
CA ALA A 437 10.53 -1.85 -19.69
C ALA A 437 10.45 -1.90 -21.23
N PRO A 438 11.41 -2.56 -21.92
CA PRO A 438 11.41 -2.63 -23.38
C PRO A 438 10.34 -3.57 -23.95
N ASP A 439 9.86 -4.55 -23.19
CA ASP A 439 8.90 -5.55 -23.66
C ASP A 439 7.92 -6.03 -22.57
N ASP A 440 6.78 -6.58 -22.99
CA ASP A 440 5.70 -7.03 -22.10
C ASP A 440 6.05 -8.33 -21.37
N ALA A 441 7.04 -9.10 -21.84
CA ALA A 441 7.45 -10.34 -21.17
C ALA A 441 8.07 -10.02 -19.80
N VAL A 442 8.78 -8.90 -19.68
CA VAL A 442 9.31 -8.43 -18.41
C VAL A 442 8.20 -8.07 -17.41
N LYS A 443 7.06 -7.55 -17.87
CA LYS A 443 5.93 -7.20 -16.99
C LYS A 443 5.51 -8.38 -16.12
N GLY A 444 5.35 -9.57 -16.70
CA GLY A 444 4.95 -10.77 -15.96
C GLY A 444 5.98 -11.22 -14.91
N ILE A 445 7.27 -11.04 -15.19
CA ILE A 445 8.35 -11.35 -14.24
C ILE A 445 8.30 -10.37 -13.05
N VAL A 446 8.13 -9.07 -13.33
CA VAL A 446 8.04 -8.02 -12.30
C VAL A 446 6.78 -8.19 -11.46
N GLU A 447 5.63 -8.48 -12.06
CA GLU A 447 4.35 -8.69 -11.37
C GLU A 447 4.40 -9.90 -10.42
N LYS A 448 5.02 -11.00 -10.87
CA LYS A 448 5.28 -12.16 -10.01
C LYS A 448 6.13 -11.78 -8.81
N GLN A 449 7.24 -11.07 -9.02
CA GLN A 449 8.12 -10.64 -7.93
C GLN A 449 7.46 -9.65 -6.97
N LEU A 450 6.66 -8.71 -7.48
CA LEU A 450 5.88 -7.79 -6.67
C LEU A 450 4.91 -8.57 -5.77
N THR A 451 4.15 -9.51 -6.34
CA THR A 451 3.16 -10.31 -5.60
C THR A 451 3.81 -11.16 -4.52
N GLU A 452 4.88 -11.90 -4.85
CA GLU A 452 5.60 -12.78 -3.91
C GLU A 452 6.21 -12.01 -2.75
N ARG A 453 6.76 -10.81 -3.00
CA ARG A 453 7.41 -9.99 -1.97
C ARG A 453 6.41 -9.18 -1.15
N ALA A 454 5.38 -8.62 -1.79
CA ALA A 454 4.35 -7.85 -1.12
C ALA A 454 3.54 -8.70 -0.12
N ALA A 455 3.22 -9.96 -0.47
CA ALA A 455 2.51 -10.89 0.40
C ALA A 455 3.26 -11.20 1.72
N LYS A 456 4.58 -11.01 1.77
CA LYS A 456 5.40 -11.21 2.97
C LYS A 456 5.40 -9.99 3.90
N ILE A 457 5.10 -8.81 3.38
CA ILE A 457 5.29 -7.53 4.07
C ILE A 457 3.96 -6.87 4.45
N ILE A 458 2.93 -7.02 3.61
CA ILE A 458 1.65 -6.32 3.76
C ILE A 458 0.62 -7.30 4.34
N PRO A 459 0.15 -7.08 5.59
CA PRO A 459 -0.87 -7.92 6.20
C PRO A 459 -2.15 -7.99 5.36
N GLY A 460 -2.73 -9.19 5.25
CA GLY A 460 -3.99 -9.42 4.53
C GLY A 460 -3.88 -9.47 2.99
N LEU A 461 -2.70 -9.17 2.42
CA LEU A 461 -2.47 -9.35 0.99
C LEU A 461 -2.21 -10.83 0.70
N LYS A 462 -3.23 -11.54 0.18
CA LYS A 462 -3.07 -12.93 -0.24
C LYS A 462 -2.12 -13.00 -1.44
N ALA A 463 -1.13 -13.87 -1.37
CA ALA A 463 -0.40 -14.27 -2.57
C ALA A 463 -1.43 -14.81 -3.57
N ALA A 464 -1.40 -14.34 -4.82
CA ALA A 464 -2.18 -14.96 -5.87
C ALA A 464 -1.81 -16.45 -5.87
N GLU A 465 -2.81 -17.34 -5.77
CA GLU A 465 -2.56 -18.76 -5.98
C GLU A 465 -1.85 -18.87 -7.33
N PRO A 466 -0.71 -19.59 -7.41
CA PRO A 466 0.04 -19.71 -8.64
C PRO A 466 -0.96 -20.20 -9.68
N MET A 467 -1.26 -19.36 -10.69
CA MET A 467 -2.02 -19.80 -11.84
C MET A 467 -1.27 -21.02 -12.35
N MET A 468 -1.86 -22.21 -12.17
CA MET A 468 -1.29 -23.42 -12.73
C MET A 468 -1.00 -23.10 -14.19
N PRO A 469 0.21 -23.37 -14.70
CA PRO A 469 0.54 -23.08 -16.08
C PRO A 469 -0.61 -23.63 -16.91
N VAL A 470 -1.27 -22.74 -17.65
CA VAL A 470 -2.30 -23.12 -18.62
C VAL A 470 -1.63 -24.20 -19.44
N GLY A 471 -2.09 -25.45 -19.26
CA GLY A 471 -1.42 -26.62 -19.82
C GLY A 471 -1.12 -26.34 -21.28
N GLU A 472 0.10 -26.65 -21.71
CA GLU A 472 0.48 -26.57 -23.13
C GLU A 472 -0.72 -27.03 -23.97
N PRO A 473 -1.14 -26.25 -24.97
CA PRO A 473 -2.27 -26.64 -25.79
C PRO A 473 -1.98 -28.04 -26.31
N LYS A 474 -2.73 -29.04 -25.80
CA LYS A 474 -2.64 -30.41 -26.29
C LYS A 474 -2.80 -30.30 -27.79
N GLU A 475 -1.75 -30.67 -28.51
CA GLU A 475 -1.79 -30.93 -29.95
C GLU A 475 -3.06 -31.73 -30.22
N PRO A 476 -3.89 -31.35 -31.21
CA PRO A 476 -5.12 -32.06 -31.49
C PRO A 476 -4.77 -33.52 -31.76
N GLU A 477 -5.21 -34.40 -30.86
CA GLU A 477 -5.17 -35.85 -31.03
C GLU A 477 -5.72 -36.16 -32.42
N LYS A 478 -4.81 -36.58 -33.32
CA LYS A 478 -5.16 -37.27 -34.55
C LYS A 478 -6.02 -38.46 -34.14
N LYS A 479 -7.33 -38.37 -34.42
CA LYS A 479 -8.22 -39.54 -34.42
C LYS A 479 -7.61 -40.60 -35.33
N GLU A 480 -7.09 -41.65 -34.71
CA GLU A 480 -6.86 -42.94 -35.38
C GLU A 480 -8.20 -43.44 -35.93
N PRO A 481 -8.27 -43.83 -37.22
CA PRO A 481 -9.44 -44.49 -37.77
C PRO A 481 -9.54 -45.92 -37.23
N GLU A 482 -10.78 -46.33 -36.90
CA GLU A 482 -11.15 -47.66 -36.46
C GLU A 482 -10.56 -48.78 -37.33
N LYS A 483 -9.90 -49.73 -36.66
CA LYS A 483 -9.58 -51.06 -37.19
C LYS A 483 -10.87 -51.77 -37.62
N LYS A 484 -11.05 -52.00 -38.91
CA LYS A 484 -11.78 -53.16 -39.43
C LYS A 484 -10.80 -54.29 -39.72
N GLU A 485 -11.20 -55.49 -39.29
CA GLU A 485 -10.50 -56.77 -39.38
C GLU A 485 -10.15 -57.21 -40.81
N PRO A 486 -9.19 -58.15 -40.95
CA PRO A 486 -8.55 -58.48 -42.21
C PRO A 486 -9.18 -59.71 -42.89
N GLU A 487 -9.20 -59.74 -44.22
CA GLU A 487 -9.17 -61.01 -44.96
C GLU A 487 -8.35 -60.91 -46.25
N LYS A 488 -7.30 -61.74 -46.28
CA LYS A 488 -6.78 -62.52 -47.42
C LYS A 488 -6.58 -61.83 -48.78
N LYS A 489 -5.29 -61.70 -49.17
CA LYS A 489 -4.63 -62.59 -50.15
C LYS A 489 -3.21 -62.11 -50.48
N GLU A 490 -2.26 -63.01 -50.31
CA GLU A 490 -0.98 -63.12 -51.05
C GLU A 490 -1.21 -63.31 -52.57
N PRO A 491 -0.17 -63.33 -53.43
CA PRO A 491 1.14 -62.66 -53.40
C PRO A 491 1.51 -62.10 -54.82
N GLU A 492 2.81 -61.84 -55.03
CA GLU A 492 3.53 -61.57 -56.31
C GLU A 492 3.74 -60.08 -56.67
N LYS A 493 4.82 -59.61 -57.32
CA LYS A 493 6.18 -60.02 -57.76
C LYS A 493 6.56 -58.96 -58.81
N LYS A 494 7.84 -58.55 -58.90
CA LYS A 494 8.45 -57.78 -60.03
C LYS A 494 7.88 -56.35 -60.22
N GLU A 495 8.53 -55.35 -60.82
CA GLU A 495 9.69 -55.21 -61.69
C GLU A 495 10.04 -53.69 -61.71
N GLU A 496 11.32 -53.33 -61.90
CA GLU A 496 11.73 -52.02 -62.50
C GLU A 496 11.24 -51.90 -63.97
N PRO A 497 11.56 -50.90 -64.83
CA PRO A 497 12.13 -49.53 -64.68
C PRO A 497 11.39 -48.47 -65.55
N LYS A 498 11.98 -47.26 -65.65
CA LYS A 498 12.11 -46.37 -66.83
C LYS A 498 11.39 -44.99 -66.82
N GLU A 499 12.23 -43.96 -67.05
CA GLU A 499 12.01 -42.76 -67.89
C GLU A 499 11.09 -42.98 -69.12
N PRO A 500 10.46 -41.97 -69.79
CA PRO A 500 11.13 -40.74 -70.25
C PRO A 500 10.26 -39.46 -70.57
N LYS A 501 10.98 -38.35 -70.83
CA LYS A 501 10.83 -37.30 -71.87
C LYS A 501 9.54 -36.48 -72.11
N LYS A 502 9.83 -35.19 -72.37
CA LYS A 502 9.36 -34.25 -73.44
C LYS A 502 8.33 -33.15 -73.12
N ASP A 503 8.86 -31.92 -73.11
CA ASP A 503 8.43 -30.62 -73.68
C ASP A 503 7.33 -30.67 -74.79
N PRO A 504 6.60 -29.56 -75.14
CA PRO A 504 7.19 -28.20 -75.34
C PRO A 504 6.31 -26.92 -75.23
N GLU A 505 7.00 -25.77 -75.42
CA GLU A 505 6.58 -24.50 -76.09
C GLU A 505 5.53 -23.59 -75.40
N ASP A 506 5.56 -22.25 -75.42
CA ASP A 506 6.28 -21.26 -76.23
C ASP A 506 6.15 -19.82 -75.62
N LYS A 507 7.22 -19.01 -75.78
CA LYS A 507 7.27 -17.55 -76.12
C LYS A 507 6.46 -16.47 -75.34
N LYS A 508 7.17 -15.49 -74.75
CA LYS A 508 7.53 -14.17 -75.38
C LYS A 508 8.17 -13.17 -74.39
N ASP A 509 9.38 -12.73 -74.71
CA ASP A 509 10.04 -11.47 -74.31
C ASP A 509 9.51 -10.26 -75.13
N PRO A 510 10.06 -9.01 -75.08
CA PRO A 510 10.99 -8.35 -74.13
C PRO A 510 10.54 -6.91 -73.73
N LYS A 511 11.20 -6.27 -72.74
CA LYS A 511 11.96 -4.99 -72.91
C LYS A 511 12.33 -4.30 -71.59
N GLU A 512 13.64 -4.07 -71.43
CA GLU A 512 14.29 -2.93 -70.78
C GLU A 512 13.81 -1.57 -71.37
N PRO A 513 13.97 -0.39 -70.71
CA PRO A 513 15.30 0.11 -70.32
C PRO A 513 15.43 1.15 -69.16
N GLU A 514 16.70 1.36 -68.81
CA GLU A 514 17.42 2.63 -68.53
C GLU A 514 17.26 3.49 -67.25
N LYS A 515 18.47 3.89 -66.79
CA LYS A 515 18.87 4.87 -65.78
C LYS A 515 18.41 6.30 -66.09
N LYS A 516 18.20 7.11 -65.05
CA LYS A 516 18.56 8.55 -65.03
C LYS A 516 18.69 9.14 -63.61
N GLU A 517 19.58 10.11 -63.51
CA GLU A 517 20.12 10.84 -62.35
C GLU A 517 19.07 11.68 -61.58
N PRO A 518 19.33 12.07 -60.31
CA PRO A 518 18.50 13.03 -59.60
C PRO A 518 18.99 14.47 -59.78
N LYS A 519 18.04 15.38 -60.01
CA LYS A 519 18.20 16.84 -60.02
C LYS A 519 17.61 17.43 -58.73
N GLU A 520 18.34 18.35 -58.12
CA GLU A 520 17.87 19.33 -57.13
C GLU A 520 16.56 20.03 -57.56
N PRO A 521 15.80 20.53 -56.59
CA PRO A 521 15.55 21.98 -56.66
C PRO A 521 15.51 22.72 -55.32
N GLU A 522 15.79 24.01 -55.47
CA GLU A 522 15.79 25.11 -54.51
C GLU A 522 14.44 25.45 -53.84
N LYS A 523 14.60 26.06 -52.65
CA LYS A 523 13.81 27.13 -52.01
C LYS A 523 12.48 27.56 -52.67
N LYS A 524 11.44 27.61 -51.84
CA LYS A 524 10.46 28.71 -51.78
C LYS A 524 9.79 28.76 -50.40
N GLU A 525 9.79 29.95 -49.80
CA GLU A 525 8.94 30.36 -48.67
C GLU A 525 7.45 30.17 -49.01
N PRO A 526 6.59 30.07 -47.98
CA PRO A 526 5.57 31.12 -47.91
C PRO A 526 5.21 31.59 -46.48
N GLU A 527 5.04 32.91 -46.42
CA GLU A 527 3.98 33.71 -45.78
C GLU A 527 3.15 33.17 -44.60
N LYS A 528 3.15 34.00 -43.55
CA LYS A 528 2.14 34.17 -42.50
C LYS A 528 0.70 34.14 -43.03
N LYS A 529 -0.15 33.35 -42.36
CA LYS A 529 -1.58 33.67 -42.12
C LYS A 529 -2.00 33.19 -40.74
N GLU A 530 -2.44 34.13 -39.90
CA GLU A 530 -3.27 33.88 -38.72
C GLU A 530 -4.60 33.22 -39.13
N PRO A 531 -5.27 32.53 -38.19
CA PRO A 531 -6.70 32.71 -38.09
C PRO A 531 -7.18 33.06 -36.69
N GLU A 532 -8.17 33.94 -36.72
CA GLU A 532 -8.93 34.50 -35.63
C GLU A 532 -9.69 33.46 -34.79
N LYS A 533 -9.95 33.90 -33.55
CA LYS A 533 -10.97 33.42 -32.63
C LYS A 533 -12.33 33.18 -33.31
N LYS A 534 -12.94 32.04 -33.01
CA LYS A 534 -14.40 31.95 -32.85
C LYS A 534 -14.74 31.23 -31.55
N GLU A 535 -15.42 31.98 -30.68
CA GLU A 535 -16.17 31.48 -29.54
C GLU A 535 -17.40 30.72 -30.03
N GLU A 536 -17.57 29.47 -29.60
CA GLU A 536 -18.87 28.81 -29.58
C GLU A 536 -19.03 28.18 -28.19
N LYS A 537 -19.89 28.81 -27.39
CA LYS A 537 -20.38 28.31 -26.11
C LYS A 537 -21.64 27.48 -26.40
N GLU A 538 -21.55 26.17 -26.23
CA GLU A 538 -22.72 25.34 -25.96
C GLU A 538 -22.69 24.86 -24.50
N PRO A 539 -23.78 25.00 -23.73
CA PRO A 539 -23.85 24.45 -22.39
C PRO A 539 -24.17 22.96 -22.49
N THR A 540 -23.15 22.11 -22.32
CA THR A 540 -23.37 20.68 -22.11
C THR A 540 -24.03 20.49 -20.74
N THR A 541 -25.33 20.23 -20.73
CA THR A 541 -26.09 19.77 -19.58
C THR A 541 -25.56 18.41 -19.14
N PHE A 542 -24.61 18.41 -18.21
CA PHE A 542 -24.21 17.22 -17.47
C PHE A 542 -25.38 16.79 -16.57
N ILE A 543 -26.10 15.75 -16.99
CA ILE A 543 -26.91 14.94 -16.09
C ILE A 543 -25.91 14.20 -15.19
N VAL A 544 -25.68 14.73 -13.99
CA VAL A 544 -24.94 14.02 -12.93
C VAL A 544 -25.82 12.86 -12.48
N ALA A 545 -25.58 11.69 -13.06
CA ALA A 545 -26.03 10.44 -12.50
C ALA A 545 -25.44 10.35 -11.08
N ARG A 546 -26.32 10.29 -10.08
CA ARG A 546 -25.99 10.11 -8.68
C ARG A 546 -25.37 8.72 -8.49
N VAL A 547 -24.07 8.61 -8.73
CA VAL A 547 -23.29 7.38 -8.51
C VAL A 547 -23.20 7.16 -7.00
N GLN A 548 -24.13 6.38 -6.46
CA GLN A 548 -23.96 5.71 -5.18
C GLN A 548 -22.92 4.60 -5.38
N ALA A 549 -21.64 4.96 -5.30
CA ALA A 549 -20.57 3.98 -5.23
C ALA A 549 -20.72 3.24 -3.89
N GLU A 550 -21.18 1.99 -3.94
CA GLU A 550 -21.00 1.07 -2.82
C GLU A 550 -19.50 1.07 -2.45
N ALA A 551 -19.19 1.25 -1.17
CA ALA A 551 -17.82 1.24 -0.70
C ALA A 551 -17.14 -0.05 -1.18
N PRO A 552 -16.02 0.02 -1.94
CA PRO A 552 -15.35 -1.17 -2.43
C PRO A 552 -14.99 -2.03 -1.23
N LYS A 553 -15.55 -3.25 -1.18
CA LYS A 553 -15.15 -4.23 -0.17
C LYS A 553 -13.64 -4.43 -0.34
N ALA A 554 -12.88 -4.26 0.73
CA ALA A 554 -11.41 -4.34 0.77
C ALA A 554 -10.83 -5.74 0.48
N GLY A 555 -11.52 -6.57 -0.30
CA GLY A 555 -11.14 -7.94 -0.63
C GLY A 555 -10.94 -8.11 -2.14
N GLY A 556 -9.70 -8.37 -2.54
CA GLY A 556 -9.45 -9.34 -3.61
C GLY A 556 -8.60 -8.90 -4.80
N ALA A 557 -8.34 -7.62 -5.01
CA ALA A 557 -7.45 -7.21 -6.11
C ALA A 557 -5.98 -7.37 -5.66
N GLY A 558 -5.26 -8.33 -6.25
CA GLY A 558 -3.81 -8.48 -6.03
C GLY A 558 -3.02 -7.25 -6.47
N PRO A 559 -1.71 -7.16 -6.19
CA PRO A 559 -0.87 -6.07 -6.68
C PRO A 559 -0.95 -5.91 -8.20
N GLU A 560 -0.79 -4.69 -8.70
CA GLU A 560 -0.78 -4.38 -10.12
C GLU A 560 0.54 -3.78 -10.55
N VAL A 561 0.97 -4.10 -11.77
CA VAL A 561 2.05 -3.42 -12.45
C VAL A 561 1.49 -2.52 -13.55
N GLN A 562 1.56 -1.21 -13.32
CA GLN A 562 1.30 -0.22 -14.37
C GLN A 562 2.50 -0.16 -15.29
N PHE A 563 2.33 -0.73 -16.49
CA PHE A 563 3.41 -0.95 -17.43
C PHE A 563 3.44 0.13 -18.51
N THR A 564 4.58 0.77 -18.70
CA THR A 564 4.84 1.66 -19.85
C THR A 564 6.01 1.10 -20.66
N LYS A 565 5.83 0.99 -21.98
CA LYS A 565 6.83 0.38 -22.85
C LYS A 565 7.85 1.43 -23.30
N PHE A 566 9.14 1.15 -23.15
CA PHE A 566 10.20 1.92 -23.82
C PHE A 566 10.17 1.64 -25.33
N LYS A 567 10.56 2.63 -26.15
CA LYS A 567 10.68 2.47 -27.61
C LYS A 567 11.94 1.64 -27.95
N GLY A 568 11.95 0.38 -27.54
CA GLY A 568 13.11 -0.51 -27.62
C GLY A 568 14.00 -0.49 -26.38
N GLY A 569 14.98 -1.40 -26.36
CA GLY A 569 15.98 -1.50 -25.29
C GLY A 569 17.22 -0.67 -25.62
N LEU A 570 17.51 0.33 -24.80
CA LEU A 570 18.70 1.18 -24.95
C LEU A 570 19.99 0.34 -24.87
N THR A 571 20.03 -0.70 -24.03
CA THR A 571 21.18 -1.61 -23.95
C THR A 571 21.47 -2.26 -25.31
N ARG A 572 20.43 -2.75 -25.98
CA ARG A 572 20.56 -3.41 -27.29
C ARG A 572 21.01 -2.42 -28.37
N PHE A 573 20.46 -1.21 -28.37
CA PHE A 573 20.90 -0.14 -29.26
C PHE A 573 22.38 0.19 -29.05
N LEU A 574 22.82 0.39 -27.80
CA LEU A 574 24.20 0.67 -27.47
C LEU A 574 25.12 -0.48 -27.91
N GLN A 575 24.73 -1.73 -27.69
CA GLN A 575 25.48 -2.90 -28.16
C GLN A 575 25.66 -2.91 -29.70
N GLN A 576 24.67 -2.46 -30.47
CA GLN A 576 24.78 -2.33 -31.92
C GLN A 576 25.70 -1.18 -32.34
N VAL A 577 25.61 -0.03 -31.66
CA VAL A 577 26.45 1.15 -31.94
C VAL A 577 27.93 0.85 -31.70
N VAL A 578 28.27 0.15 -30.62
CA VAL A 578 29.67 -0.08 -30.25
C VAL A 578 30.39 -1.13 -31.11
N VAL A 579 29.65 -1.98 -31.82
CA VAL A 579 30.24 -3.00 -32.71
C VAL A 579 30.27 -2.57 -34.17
N ASP A 580 29.73 -1.40 -34.51
CA ASP A 580 29.71 -0.93 -35.90
C ASP A 580 31.16 -0.80 -36.38
N PRO A 581 31.60 -1.55 -37.41
CA PRO A 581 32.97 -1.49 -37.89
C PRO A 581 33.37 -0.10 -38.42
N LYS A 582 32.41 0.78 -38.71
CA LYS A 582 32.66 2.17 -39.10
C LYS A 582 33.04 3.04 -37.90
N ASN A 583 32.66 2.64 -36.68
CA ASN A 583 32.87 3.43 -35.48
C ASN A 583 34.11 2.95 -34.69
N LYS A 584 35.29 3.37 -35.16
CA LYS A 584 36.57 3.03 -34.53
C LYS A 584 36.73 3.53 -33.10
N GLN A 585 35.96 4.55 -32.68
CA GLN A 585 36.01 5.07 -31.32
C GLN A 585 35.58 4.03 -30.27
N TRP A 586 34.63 3.17 -30.64
CA TRP A 586 34.09 2.11 -29.77
C TRP A 586 34.73 0.75 -30.01
N GLU A 587 35.78 0.69 -30.83
CA GLU A 587 36.53 -0.54 -31.02
C GLU A 587 36.97 -1.09 -29.65
N SER A 588 36.73 -2.38 -29.43
CA SER A 588 36.99 -3.05 -28.15
C SER A 588 36.14 -2.60 -26.96
N LEU A 589 35.03 -1.88 -27.13
CA LEU A 589 34.07 -1.63 -26.04
C LEU A 589 33.07 -2.79 -25.93
N LEU A 590 32.99 -3.39 -24.74
CA LEU A 590 31.98 -4.39 -24.39
C LEU A 590 30.91 -3.75 -23.53
N ILE A 591 29.65 -3.87 -23.95
CA ILE A 591 28.47 -3.50 -23.17
C ILE A 591 27.81 -4.80 -22.71
N GLU A 592 28.01 -5.14 -21.44
CA GLU A 592 27.40 -6.33 -20.84
C GLU A 592 25.91 -6.10 -20.64
N ARG A 593 25.54 -4.94 -20.09
CA ARG A 593 24.17 -4.65 -19.65
C ARG A 593 23.95 -3.16 -19.36
N GLY A 594 22.75 -2.65 -19.64
CA GLY A 594 22.24 -1.40 -19.10
C GLY A 594 21.11 -1.64 -18.09
N TYR A 595 21.10 -0.86 -17.02
CA TYR A 595 20.13 -0.99 -15.93
C TYR A 595 19.94 0.32 -15.18
N PHE A 596 18.85 0.43 -14.42
CA PHE A 596 18.63 1.54 -13.51
C PHE A 596 19.20 1.18 -12.12
N ASN A 597 20.03 2.05 -11.56
CA ASN A 597 20.59 1.87 -10.22
C ASN A 597 19.53 2.13 -9.12
N ALA A 598 19.92 2.01 -7.85
CA ALA A 598 19.01 2.23 -6.71
C ALA A 598 18.40 3.65 -6.69
N ASP A 599 19.16 4.62 -7.21
CA ASP A 599 18.76 6.02 -7.34
C ASP A 599 17.91 6.32 -8.57
N ASN A 600 17.54 5.29 -9.33
CA ASN A 600 16.75 5.39 -10.56
C ASN A 600 17.48 6.12 -11.70
N GLU A 601 18.81 6.05 -11.71
CA GLU A 601 19.66 6.58 -12.78
C GLU A 601 20.06 5.43 -13.70
N TYR A 602 19.90 5.63 -15.00
CA TYR A 602 20.38 4.65 -15.98
C TYR A 602 21.91 4.58 -15.93
N THR A 603 22.46 3.38 -15.99
CA THR A 603 23.89 3.17 -16.14
C THR A 603 24.16 1.93 -16.98
N VAL A 604 25.40 1.82 -17.44
CA VAL A 604 25.84 0.75 -18.31
C VAL A 604 27.06 0.08 -17.70
N ARG A 605 26.99 -1.24 -17.59
CA ARG A 605 28.08 -2.09 -17.15
C ARG A 605 28.76 -2.75 -18.34
N GLY A 606 30.08 -2.87 -18.26
CA GLY A 606 30.85 -3.43 -19.36
C GLY A 606 32.35 -3.30 -19.18
N VAL A 607 33.07 -3.34 -20.30
CA VAL A 607 34.54 -3.28 -20.33
C VAL A 607 35.02 -2.31 -21.40
N ALA A 608 35.79 -1.31 -20.96
CA ALA A 608 36.44 -0.33 -21.83
C ALA A 608 37.91 -0.70 -22.09
N ASN A 609 38.43 -0.25 -23.23
CA ASN A 609 39.85 -0.38 -23.58
C ASN A 609 40.74 0.56 -22.78
N SER A 610 40.25 1.77 -22.47
CA SER A 610 40.98 2.78 -21.70
C SER A 610 40.03 3.69 -20.91
N GLU A 611 40.60 4.50 -20.01
CA GLU A 611 39.88 5.52 -19.26
C GLU A 611 39.29 6.61 -20.16
N GLU A 612 40.00 6.99 -21.22
CA GLU A 612 39.53 7.96 -22.22
C GLU A 612 38.32 7.42 -22.97
N GLN A 613 38.32 6.13 -23.35
CA GLN A 613 37.17 5.50 -23.99
C GLN A 613 35.96 5.46 -23.05
N ARG A 614 36.16 5.18 -21.75
CA ARG A 614 35.10 5.24 -20.74
C ARG A 614 34.50 6.64 -20.61
N LYS A 615 35.34 7.68 -20.54
CA LYS A 615 34.89 9.09 -20.50
C LYS A 615 34.15 9.50 -21.77
N ALA A 616 34.68 9.11 -22.93
CA ALA A 616 34.04 9.39 -24.20
C ALA A 616 32.67 8.70 -24.31
N PHE A 617 32.55 7.46 -23.82
CA PHE A 617 31.27 6.75 -23.79
C PHE A 617 30.26 7.40 -22.84
N SER A 618 30.71 7.89 -21.68
CA SER A 618 29.87 8.70 -20.79
C SER A 618 29.32 9.95 -21.51
N ALA A 619 30.17 10.69 -22.23
CA ALA A 619 29.73 11.85 -23.01
C ALA A 619 28.78 11.47 -24.17
N TYR A 620 28.93 10.26 -24.72
CA TYR A 620 27.98 9.75 -25.70
C TYR A 620 26.61 9.48 -25.09
N LEU A 621 26.54 8.86 -23.89
CA LEU A 621 25.27 8.71 -23.17
C LEU A 621 24.61 10.07 -22.85
N ASP A 622 25.40 11.08 -22.52
CA ASP A 622 24.91 12.45 -22.34
C ASP A 622 24.26 13.00 -23.63
N SER A 623 24.83 12.71 -24.80
CA SER A 623 24.28 13.14 -26.09
C SER A 623 22.94 12.48 -26.43
N LEU A 624 22.68 11.26 -25.91
CA LEU A 624 21.41 10.56 -26.12
C LEU A 624 20.25 11.19 -25.33
N LYS A 625 20.53 12.06 -24.36
CA LYS A 625 19.49 12.79 -23.60
C LYS A 625 18.63 13.69 -24.49
N SER A 626 19.21 14.23 -25.56
CA SER A 626 18.49 15.09 -26.51
C SER A 626 17.69 14.30 -27.56
N ASP A 627 17.92 13.00 -27.69
CA ASP A 627 17.17 12.15 -28.62
C ASP A 627 15.81 11.79 -28.00
N PRO A 628 14.67 12.16 -28.60
CA PRO A 628 13.34 11.84 -28.05
C PRO A 628 13.10 10.35 -27.83
N GLU A 629 13.78 9.48 -28.58
CA GLU A 629 13.66 8.02 -28.42
C GLU A 629 14.31 7.53 -27.13
N TRP A 630 15.44 8.11 -26.73
CA TRP A 630 16.23 7.68 -25.58
C TRP A 630 16.08 8.58 -24.35
N ALA A 631 15.59 9.81 -24.52
CA ALA A 631 15.33 10.77 -23.46
C ALA A 631 14.57 10.18 -22.25
N PRO A 632 13.57 9.28 -22.41
CA PRO A 632 12.90 8.66 -21.27
C PRO A 632 13.83 7.88 -20.34
N TYR A 633 14.95 7.34 -20.80
CA TYR A 633 15.94 6.63 -19.95
C TYR A 633 16.74 7.59 -19.06
N PHE A 634 16.76 8.89 -19.38
CA PHE A 634 17.55 9.92 -18.69
C PHE A 634 16.69 10.98 -18.00
N SER A 635 15.41 10.67 -17.75
CA SER A 635 14.45 11.51 -17.04
C SER A 635 13.79 10.72 -15.90
N PRO A 636 13.58 11.29 -14.70
CA PRO A 636 13.85 12.68 -14.32
C PRO A 636 15.32 12.95 -13.95
N LYS A 637 16.18 11.92 -13.90
CA LYS A 637 17.58 12.03 -13.49
C LYS A 637 18.53 11.71 -14.64
N PRO A 638 19.70 12.36 -14.70
CA PRO A 638 20.75 11.99 -15.66
C PRO A 638 21.22 10.54 -15.45
N HIS A 639 21.93 9.99 -16.42
CA HIS A 639 22.61 8.70 -16.22
C HIS A 639 23.69 8.82 -15.14
N ALA A 640 23.93 7.73 -14.42
CA ALA A 640 25.10 7.61 -13.55
C ALA A 640 26.36 7.43 -14.40
N THR A 641 27.54 7.55 -13.79
CA THR A 641 28.78 7.19 -14.47
C THR A 641 28.74 5.72 -14.89
N PRO A 642 29.09 5.38 -16.15
CA PRO A 642 29.13 3.99 -16.60
C PRO A 642 30.07 3.13 -15.75
N ASP A 643 29.59 1.97 -15.31
CA ASP A 643 30.35 0.95 -14.59
C ASP A 643 31.19 0.11 -15.57
N LEU A 644 32.08 0.78 -16.29
CA LEU A 644 32.99 0.15 -17.25
C LEU A 644 34.34 -0.13 -16.59
N VAL A 645 34.70 -1.42 -16.52
CA VAL A 645 36.03 -1.86 -16.07
C VAL A 645 37.03 -1.65 -17.21
N VAL A 646 38.20 -1.09 -16.93
CA VAL A 646 39.23 -0.90 -17.95
C VAL A 646 40.12 -2.14 -18.04
N VAL A 647 40.00 -2.89 -19.14
CA VAL A 647 40.86 -4.06 -19.44
C VAL A 647 41.37 -3.92 -20.87
N PRO A 648 42.58 -3.39 -21.12
CA PRO A 648 43.02 -3.10 -22.49
C PRO A 648 42.96 -4.33 -23.42
N MET A 649 42.29 -4.21 -24.57
CA MET A 649 42.19 -5.29 -25.57
C MET A 649 43.55 -5.63 -26.17
N GLY A 650 44.41 -4.63 -26.36
CA GLY A 650 45.80 -4.84 -26.78
C GLY A 650 46.53 -5.81 -25.85
N LYS A 651 46.36 -5.66 -24.53
CA LYS A 651 46.95 -6.59 -23.55
C LYS A 651 46.37 -8.00 -23.64
N LEU A 652 45.07 -8.14 -23.96
CA LEU A 652 44.46 -9.46 -24.18
C LEU A 652 45.05 -10.13 -25.42
N VAL A 653 45.20 -9.37 -26.52
CA VAL A 653 45.80 -9.85 -27.77
C VAL A 653 47.26 -10.23 -27.57
N GLU A 654 48.06 -9.38 -26.92
CA GLU A 654 49.46 -9.67 -26.57
C GLU A 654 49.56 -10.92 -25.70
N ARG A 655 48.70 -11.07 -24.69
CA ARG A 655 48.67 -12.27 -23.84
C ARG A 655 48.30 -13.50 -24.66
N ALA A 656 47.30 -13.41 -25.54
CA ALA A 656 46.91 -14.49 -26.42
C ALA A 656 48.07 -14.90 -27.37
N GLN A 657 48.79 -13.94 -27.95
CA GLN A 657 49.99 -14.18 -28.77
C GLN A 657 51.12 -14.85 -27.99
N ARG A 658 51.25 -14.55 -26.68
CA ARG A 658 52.21 -15.22 -25.81
C ARG A 658 51.76 -16.64 -25.49
N VAL A 659 50.52 -16.83 -25.06
CA VAL A 659 50.00 -18.08 -24.48
C VAL A 659 49.58 -19.12 -25.52
N MET A 660 48.88 -18.74 -26.59
CA MET A 660 48.34 -19.68 -27.59
C MET A 660 49.40 -20.60 -28.20
N PRO A 661 50.60 -20.12 -28.59
CA PRO A 661 51.63 -21.00 -29.15
C PRO A 661 52.06 -22.14 -28.20
N ALA A 662 51.78 -22.04 -26.90
CA ALA A 662 52.06 -23.10 -25.93
C ALA A 662 51.18 -24.36 -26.07
N TYR A 663 50.09 -24.30 -26.86
CA TYR A 663 49.15 -25.41 -27.00
C TYR A 663 48.99 -25.81 -28.46
N SER A 664 49.06 -27.11 -28.74
CA SER A 664 48.95 -27.67 -30.09
C SER A 664 47.59 -27.42 -30.77
N THR A 665 46.54 -27.13 -30.00
CA THR A 665 45.24 -26.76 -30.56
C THR A 665 45.26 -25.44 -31.33
N PHE A 666 46.28 -24.60 -31.11
CA PHE A 666 46.49 -23.34 -31.83
C PHE A 666 47.61 -23.40 -32.87
N ASP A 667 48.12 -24.59 -33.18
CA ASP A 667 49.11 -24.77 -34.24
C ASP A 667 48.57 -24.21 -35.57
N GLY A 668 49.35 -23.37 -36.23
CA GLY A 668 48.92 -22.68 -37.44
C GLY A 668 48.06 -21.44 -37.21
N ILE A 669 47.83 -21.00 -35.96
CA ILE A 669 47.03 -19.81 -35.65
C ILE A 669 47.91 -18.75 -34.96
N ARG A 670 47.93 -17.53 -35.53
CA ARG A 670 48.54 -16.36 -34.89
C ARG A 670 47.56 -15.21 -34.86
N VAL A 671 47.08 -14.88 -33.66
CA VAL A 671 46.19 -13.73 -33.44
C VAL A 671 46.92 -12.43 -33.75
N VAL A 672 46.25 -11.51 -34.43
CA VAL A 672 46.74 -10.16 -34.75
C VAL A 672 45.93 -9.07 -34.06
N SER A 673 44.63 -9.25 -33.93
CA SER A 673 43.73 -8.29 -33.31
C SER A 673 42.54 -9.01 -32.67
N ALA A 674 41.75 -8.27 -31.89
CA ALA A 674 40.50 -8.76 -31.35
C ALA A 674 39.48 -7.63 -31.33
N ARG A 675 38.22 -7.95 -31.64
CA ARG A 675 37.11 -7.00 -31.62
C ARG A 675 35.80 -7.70 -31.28
N TYR A 676 34.78 -6.90 -30.96
CA TYR A 676 33.43 -7.41 -30.77
C TYR A 676 32.63 -7.30 -32.07
N LEU A 677 31.84 -8.34 -32.37
CA LEU A 677 30.80 -8.31 -33.40
C LEU A 677 29.44 -8.51 -32.73
N TYR A 678 28.42 -7.82 -33.22
CA TYR A 678 27.06 -8.10 -32.78
C TYR A 678 26.48 -9.24 -33.61
N VAL A 679 26.02 -10.27 -32.92
CA VAL A 679 25.31 -11.40 -33.49
C VAL A 679 23.84 -11.15 -33.24
N ASP A 680 23.06 -10.92 -34.29
CA ASP A 680 21.60 -10.77 -34.21
C ASP A 680 20.91 -12.14 -34.31
N ASP A 681 21.30 -13.07 -33.44
CA ASP A 681 20.59 -14.34 -33.31
C ASP A 681 19.22 -14.08 -32.68
N LYS A 682 18.16 -14.71 -33.22
CA LYS A 682 16.81 -14.63 -32.65
C LYS A 682 16.76 -15.22 -31.24
N VAL A 683 17.65 -16.17 -30.93
CA VAL A 683 17.67 -16.90 -29.66
C VAL A 683 18.52 -16.19 -28.60
N ASP A 684 19.68 -15.64 -28.98
CA ASP A 684 20.60 -14.97 -28.06
C ASP A 684 21.36 -13.82 -28.75
N PRO A 685 20.68 -12.69 -29.04
CA PRO A 685 21.31 -11.55 -29.69
C PRO A 685 22.34 -10.92 -28.74
N GLY A 686 23.46 -10.43 -29.25
CA GLY A 686 24.47 -9.75 -28.42
C GLY A 686 25.89 -9.77 -28.99
N GLN A 687 26.85 -9.26 -28.21
CA GLN A 687 28.24 -9.15 -28.65
C GLN A 687 28.96 -10.52 -28.58
N LYS A 688 29.82 -10.78 -29.56
CA LYS A 688 30.71 -11.95 -29.66
C LYS A 688 32.13 -11.46 -29.83
N LEU A 689 33.06 -11.97 -29.02
CA LEU A 689 34.48 -11.65 -29.16
C LEU A 689 35.07 -12.44 -30.33
N VAL A 690 35.67 -11.72 -31.28
CA VAL A 690 36.30 -12.28 -32.48
C VAL A 690 37.78 -11.92 -32.44
N PHE A 691 38.62 -12.96 -32.45
CA PHE A 691 40.04 -12.85 -32.68
C PHE A 691 40.30 -12.96 -34.17
N GLU A 692 40.90 -11.92 -34.74
CA GLU A 692 41.41 -11.96 -36.10
C GLU A 692 42.81 -12.56 -36.06
N ALA A 693 43.07 -13.54 -36.92
CA ALA A 693 44.29 -14.32 -36.88
C ALA A 693 44.79 -14.66 -38.29
N HIS A 694 46.10 -14.76 -38.44
CA HIS A 694 46.69 -15.53 -39.54
C HIS A 694 46.47 -17.00 -39.27
N VAL A 695 45.95 -17.70 -40.27
CA VAL A 695 45.65 -19.12 -40.18
C VAL A 695 46.36 -19.86 -41.32
N VAL A 696 47.27 -20.75 -40.96
CA VAL A 696 47.99 -21.64 -41.88
C VAL A 696 47.50 -23.07 -41.70
N GLY A 697 47.13 -23.72 -42.79
CA GLY A 697 46.56 -25.06 -42.76
C GLY A 697 45.12 -25.07 -42.25
N ARG A 698 44.70 -26.20 -41.65
CA ARG A 698 43.36 -26.36 -41.08
C ARG A 698 43.44 -26.15 -39.56
N PRO A 699 42.87 -25.07 -39.01
CA PRO A 699 42.87 -24.84 -37.58
C PRO A 699 42.07 -25.94 -36.87
N ASN A 700 42.44 -26.27 -35.63
CA ASN A 700 41.68 -27.23 -34.83
C ASN A 700 40.26 -26.69 -34.56
N ILE A 701 39.24 -27.53 -34.74
CA ILE A 701 37.84 -27.17 -34.48
C ILE A 701 37.58 -26.76 -33.02
N THR A 702 38.42 -27.20 -32.07
CA THR A 702 38.29 -26.84 -30.65
C THR A 702 39.02 -25.55 -30.28
N ALA A 703 39.82 -24.97 -31.19
CA ALA A 703 40.68 -23.81 -30.88
C ALA A 703 39.90 -22.66 -30.24
N ALA A 704 38.77 -22.25 -30.83
CA ALA A 704 37.94 -21.19 -30.25
C ALA A 704 37.44 -21.53 -28.83
N SER A 705 36.98 -22.76 -28.60
CA SER A 705 36.53 -23.20 -27.27
C SER A 705 37.67 -23.21 -26.26
N ASP A 706 38.83 -23.71 -26.64
CA ASP A 706 39.99 -23.80 -25.74
C ASP A 706 40.58 -22.43 -25.43
N LEU A 707 40.61 -21.50 -26.39
CA LEU A 707 41.02 -20.13 -26.12
C LEU A 707 40.00 -19.43 -25.20
N SER A 708 38.71 -19.68 -25.35
CA SER A 708 37.69 -19.19 -24.42
C SER A 708 37.95 -19.69 -22.99
N LYS A 709 38.24 -20.99 -22.80
CA LYS A 709 38.57 -21.56 -21.48
C LYS A 709 39.84 -20.96 -20.89
N LEU A 710 40.86 -20.74 -21.73
CA LEU A 710 42.12 -20.15 -21.31
C LEU A 710 41.94 -18.70 -20.84
N ILE A 711 41.16 -17.89 -21.55
CA ILE A 711 40.81 -16.52 -21.15
C ILE A 711 39.99 -16.54 -19.85
N ALA A 712 39.00 -17.44 -19.75
CA ALA A 712 38.13 -17.57 -18.58
C ALA A 712 38.88 -17.99 -17.31
N ALA A 713 40.01 -18.70 -17.45
CA ALA A 713 40.86 -19.09 -16.33
C ALA A 713 41.41 -17.86 -15.55
N ASP A 714 41.61 -16.73 -16.21
CA ASP A 714 41.88 -15.44 -15.56
C ASP A 714 40.59 -14.62 -15.39
N ARG A 715 39.65 -15.16 -14.62
CA ARG A 715 38.30 -14.61 -14.43
C ARG A 715 38.29 -13.16 -13.95
N ASN A 716 39.31 -12.73 -13.21
CA ASN A 716 39.33 -11.43 -12.56
C ASN A 716 39.71 -10.30 -13.53
N PHE A 717 40.58 -10.58 -14.51
CA PHE A 717 41.05 -9.57 -15.45
C PHE A 717 40.59 -9.87 -16.88
N TYR A 718 41.18 -10.85 -17.57
CA TYR A 718 40.84 -11.14 -18.96
C TYR A 718 39.46 -11.77 -19.14
N GLY A 719 38.99 -12.58 -18.19
CA GLY A 719 37.66 -13.20 -18.26
C GLY A 719 36.50 -12.21 -18.32
N ARG A 720 36.71 -10.95 -17.88
CA ARG A 720 35.74 -9.85 -18.06
C ARG A 720 35.49 -9.50 -19.52
N ARG A 721 36.43 -9.81 -20.42
CA ARG A 721 36.30 -9.54 -21.86
C ARG A 721 35.40 -10.54 -22.58
N LEU A 722 35.05 -11.66 -21.95
CA LEU A 722 34.18 -12.68 -22.54
C LEU A 722 32.71 -12.24 -22.41
N PRO A 723 32.02 -11.97 -23.55
CA PRO A 723 30.60 -11.67 -23.52
C PRO A 723 29.81 -12.85 -22.95
N ARG A 724 28.68 -12.56 -22.31
CA ARG A 724 27.79 -13.58 -21.74
C ARG A 724 26.45 -13.60 -22.47
N THR A 725 25.81 -14.76 -22.49
CA THR A 725 24.42 -14.92 -22.90
C THR A 725 23.51 -14.27 -21.86
N ARG A 726 22.22 -14.07 -22.20
CA ARG A 726 21.22 -13.60 -21.22
C ARG A 726 21.10 -14.52 -19.99
N GLY A 727 21.40 -15.81 -20.16
CA GLY A 727 21.45 -16.80 -19.07
C GLY A 727 22.75 -16.78 -18.26
N GLY A 728 23.68 -15.87 -18.56
CA GLY A 728 24.94 -15.72 -17.85
C GLY A 728 26.05 -16.70 -18.26
N GLN A 729 25.80 -17.54 -19.27
CA GLN A 729 26.82 -18.44 -19.83
C GLN A 729 27.81 -17.66 -20.70
N GLU A 730 29.06 -18.09 -20.75
CA GLU A 730 30.06 -17.44 -21.62
C GLU A 730 29.76 -17.75 -23.09
N ARG A 731 29.76 -16.72 -23.94
CA ARG A 731 29.62 -16.90 -25.38
C ARG A 731 30.92 -17.44 -25.94
N THR A 732 30.81 -18.45 -26.80
CA THR A 732 31.96 -18.95 -27.54
C THR A 732 32.54 -17.85 -28.41
N ILE A 733 33.84 -17.62 -28.26
CA ILE A 733 34.59 -16.69 -29.10
C ILE A 733 34.68 -17.20 -30.55
N GLU A 734 35.11 -16.35 -31.47
CA GLU A 734 35.41 -16.73 -32.86
C GLU A 734 36.88 -16.49 -33.16
N ILE A 735 37.51 -17.38 -33.93
CA ILE A 735 38.81 -17.12 -34.56
C ILE A 735 38.53 -16.97 -36.06
N ARG A 736 38.78 -15.76 -36.58
CA ARG A 736 38.53 -15.42 -37.98
C ARG A 736 39.85 -15.23 -38.71
N ALA A 737 40.02 -15.94 -39.81
CA ALA A 737 41.19 -15.76 -40.66
C ALA A 737 41.17 -14.36 -41.31
N VAL A 738 42.28 -13.63 -41.22
CA VAL A 738 42.47 -12.40 -42.00
C VAL A 738 43.14 -12.70 -43.34
N PRO A 739 42.64 -12.13 -44.45
CA PRO A 739 43.29 -12.24 -45.75
C PRO A 739 44.52 -11.34 -45.77
N GLU A 740 45.70 -11.93 -45.64
CA GLU A 740 46.98 -11.24 -45.85
C GLU A 740 47.93 -12.19 -46.59
N ASP A 741 48.91 -11.63 -47.29
CA ASP A 741 49.94 -12.37 -48.04
C ASP A 741 50.86 -13.10 -47.06
N VAL A 742 50.37 -14.19 -46.49
CA VAL A 742 51.18 -15.11 -45.71
C VAL A 742 52.20 -15.72 -46.67
N VAL A 743 53.49 -15.67 -46.30
CA VAL A 743 54.58 -16.26 -47.09
C VAL A 743 54.19 -17.68 -47.53
N PRO A 744 54.25 -18.01 -48.84
CA PRO A 744 53.82 -19.30 -49.35
C PRO A 744 54.38 -20.47 -48.55
N SER A 745 53.49 -21.33 -48.04
CA SER A 745 53.81 -22.32 -47.00
C SER A 745 54.88 -23.35 -47.40
N ASP A 746 55.06 -23.57 -48.70
CA ASP A 746 55.97 -24.56 -49.27
C ASP A 746 57.46 -24.20 -49.13
N GLN A 747 57.78 -22.92 -48.90
CA GLN A 747 59.17 -22.47 -48.73
C GLN A 747 59.55 -22.14 -47.28
N VAL A 748 58.63 -22.10 -46.32
CA VAL A 748 58.93 -21.52 -45.00
C VAL A 748 59.70 -22.48 -44.08
N GLY A 749 59.42 -23.79 -44.09
CA GLY A 749 59.96 -24.72 -43.10
C GLY A 749 61.49 -24.88 -43.10
N ASN A 750 62.09 -25.24 -44.23
CA ASN A 750 63.55 -25.44 -44.29
C ASN A 750 64.32 -24.10 -44.30
N PHE A 751 63.69 -23.04 -44.79
CA PHE A 751 64.29 -21.70 -44.80
C PHE A 751 64.34 -21.12 -43.38
N THR A 752 63.28 -21.26 -42.59
CA THR A 752 63.23 -20.72 -41.22
C THR A 752 64.32 -21.31 -40.31
N GLU A 753 64.61 -22.61 -40.40
CA GLU A 753 65.67 -23.24 -39.61
C GLU A 753 67.06 -22.70 -39.95
N GLY A 754 67.41 -22.68 -41.23
CA GLY A 754 68.73 -22.24 -41.70
C GLY A 754 68.94 -20.74 -41.55
N TYR A 755 67.99 -19.93 -42.03
CA TYR A 755 68.08 -18.48 -41.97
C TYR A 755 67.87 -17.94 -40.55
N GLY A 756 67.02 -18.57 -39.74
CA GLY A 756 66.83 -18.21 -38.33
C GLY A 756 68.09 -18.44 -37.50
N ALA A 757 68.74 -19.60 -37.63
CA ALA A 757 70.02 -19.89 -36.96
C ALA A 757 71.12 -18.92 -37.40
N LEU A 758 71.23 -18.67 -38.72
CA LEU A 758 72.22 -17.74 -39.28
C LEU A 758 71.98 -16.29 -38.81
N ALA A 759 70.73 -15.84 -38.71
CA ALA A 759 70.40 -14.51 -38.21
C ALA A 759 70.77 -14.35 -36.73
N LEU A 760 70.48 -15.35 -35.89
CA LEU A 760 70.88 -15.39 -34.47
C LEU A 760 72.40 -15.35 -34.31
N LEU A 761 73.13 -16.11 -35.12
CA LEU A 761 74.61 -16.09 -35.14
C LEU A 761 75.18 -14.72 -35.50
N LYS A 762 74.56 -14.02 -36.43
CA LYS A 762 74.95 -12.67 -36.86
C LYS A 762 74.49 -11.57 -35.91
N GLY A 763 73.69 -11.90 -34.88
CA GLY A 763 73.07 -10.92 -33.99
C GLY A 763 71.96 -10.08 -34.65
N ASP A 764 71.45 -10.49 -35.82
CA ASP A 764 70.34 -9.81 -36.50
C ASP A 764 69.00 -10.23 -35.85
N MET A 765 68.73 -9.62 -34.70
CA MET A 765 67.56 -9.95 -33.88
C MET A 765 66.22 -9.62 -34.55
N ALA A 766 66.19 -8.73 -35.55
CA ALA A 766 64.97 -8.44 -36.28
C ALA A 766 64.61 -9.60 -37.22
N LYS A 767 65.56 -10.03 -38.07
CA LYS A 767 65.36 -11.19 -38.95
C LYS A 767 65.22 -12.49 -38.19
N ALA A 768 65.97 -12.67 -37.10
CA ALA A 768 65.83 -13.86 -36.25
C ALA A 768 64.40 -14.01 -35.73
N ARG A 769 63.77 -12.90 -35.31
CA ARG A 769 62.37 -12.89 -34.87
C ARG A 769 61.42 -13.22 -36.03
N GLU A 770 61.61 -12.58 -37.17
CA GLU A 770 60.79 -12.81 -38.37
C GLU A 770 60.78 -14.30 -38.75
N TRP A 771 61.96 -14.92 -38.85
CA TRP A 771 62.09 -16.34 -39.19
C TRP A 771 61.59 -17.27 -38.08
N ALA A 772 61.81 -16.94 -36.80
CA ALA A 772 61.29 -17.73 -35.69
C ALA A 772 59.75 -17.70 -35.66
N ASP A 773 59.14 -16.51 -35.81
CA ASP A 773 57.70 -16.33 -35.85
C ASP A 773 57.06 -17.04 -37.05
N ALA A 774 57.67 -16.91 -38.24
CA ALA A 774 57.22 -17.61 -39.45
C ALA A 774 57.34 -19.14 -39.28
N GLY A 775 58.45 -19.63 -38.73
CA GLY A 775 58.64 -21.05 -38.46
C GLY A 775 57.58 -21.59 -37.50
N VAL A 776 57.33 -20.89 -36.39
CA VAL A 776 56.33 -21.29 -35.38
C VAL A 776 54.93 -21.34 -35.99
N LEU A 777 54.59 -20.40 -36.87
CA LEU A 777 53.29 -20.37 -37.53
C LEU A 777 53.13 -21.48 -38.59
N HIS A 778 54.12 -21.65 -39.48
CA HIS A 778 53.99 -22.54 -40.65
C HIS A 778 54.40 -23.98 -40.37
N THR A 779 55.34 -24.19 -39.46
CA THR A 779 55.90 -25.49 -39.12
C THR A 779 55.93 -25.75 -37.62
N PRO A 780 54.80 -25.61 -36.91
CA PRO A 780 54.72 -25.79 -35.46
C PRO A 780 55.03 -27.22 -34.99
N HIS A 781 55.07 -28.19 -35.91
CA HIS A 781 55.44 -29.58 -35.60
C HIS A 781 56.96 -29.81 -35.53
N LEU A 782 57.79 -28.80 -35.80
CA LEU A 782 59.25 -28.93 -35.80
C LEU A 782 59.87 -28.41 -34.49
N SER A 783 60.44 -29.32 -33.70
CA SER A 783 61.13 -29.00 -32.42
C SER A 783 62.27 -27.98 -32.57
N SER A 784 63.01 -28.03 -33.67
CA SER A 784 64.11 -27.11 -34.02
C SER A 784 63.65 -25.67 -34.12
N VAL A 785 62.48 -25.42 -34.71
CA VAL A 785 61.90 -24.08 -34.84
C VAL A 785 61.56 -23.48 -33.48
N TRP A 786 60.93 -24.28 -32.61
CA TRP A 786 60.64 -23.85 -31.23
C TRP A 786 61.92 -23.62 -30.43
N TYR A 787 62.96 -24.43 -30.63
CA TYR A 787 64.25 -24.21 -29.99
C TYR A 787 64.92 -22.90 -30.44
N LEU A 788 64.84 -22.55 -31.74
CA LEU A 788 65.30 -21.25 -32.25
C LEU A 788 64.54 -20.08 -31.62
N SER A 789 63.21 -20.21 -31.50
CA SER A 789 62.36 -19.22 -30.83
C SER A 789 62.72 -19.08 -29.34
N ALA A 790 62.92 -20.20 -28.64
CA ALA A 790 63.39 -20.20 -27.26
C ALA A 790 64.74 -19.48 -27.15
N TYR A 791 65.69 -19.79 -28.04
CA TYR A 791 67.02 -19.18 -28.04
C TYR A 791 66.96 -17.68 -28.27
N TYR A 792 66.16 -17.24 -29.23
CA TYR A 792 65.86 -15.83 -29.46
C TYR A 792 65.34 -15.15 -28.18
N ASN A 793 64.32 -15.73 -27.54
CA ASN A 793 63.70 -15.18 -26.33
C ASN A 793 64.65 -15.18 -25.13
N PHE A 794 65.55 -16.15 -25.04
CA PHE A 794 66.60 -16.20 -24.02
C PHE A 794 67.62 -15.09 -24.17
N LEU A 795 68.04 -14.79 -25.40
CA LEU A 795 68.91 -13.64 -25.68
C LEU A 795 68.23 -12.31 -25.35
N LYS A 796 66.89 -12.23 -25.43
CA LYS A 796 66.09 -11.08 -25.02
C LYS A 796 65.78 -11.04 -23.52
N GLY A 797 66.05 -12.12 -22.78
CA GLY A 797 65.76 -12.23 -21.35
C GLY A 797 64.28 -12.51 -21.03
N ASP A 798 63.46 -12.89 -22.01
CA ASP A 798 62.03 -13.21 -21.80
C ASP A 798 61.86 -14.65 -21.32
N LYS A 799 62.02 -14.84 -20.00
CA LYS A 799 61.97 -16.17 -19.36
C LYS A 799 60.66 -16.91 -19.60
N GLU A 800 59.54 -16.20 -19.72
CA GLU A 800 58.23 -16.80 -19.92
C GLU A 800 58.11 -17.41 -21.32
N LEU A 801 58.55 -16.68 -22.36
CA LEU A 801 58.54 -17.20 -23.71
C LEU A 801 59.58 -18.30 -23.92
N VAL A 802 60.75 -18.21 -23.28
CA VAL A 802 61.72 -19.32 -23.24
C VAL A 802 61.05 -20.57 -22.68
N ARG A 803 60.35 -20.45 -21.55
CA ARG A 803 59.63 -21.56 -20.94
C ARG A 803 58.58 -22.13 -21.89
N ARG A 804 57.74 -21.28 -22.46
CA ARG A 804 56.71 -21.67 -23.44
C ARG A 804 57.30 -22.50 -24.58
N ASP A 805 58.33 -21.95 -25.22
CA ASP A 805 58.90 -22.52 -26.43
C ASP A 805 59.59 -23.86 -26.12
N LEU A 806 60.33 -23.95 -25.00
CA LEU A 806 60.93 -25.22 -24.59
C LEU A 806 59.88 -26.25 -24.16
N TYR A 807 58.77 -25.85 -23.53
CA TYR A 807 57.65 -26.76 -23.27
C TYR A 807 57.08 -27.36 -24.57
N ARG A 808 57.01 -26.56 -25.66
CA ARG A 808 56.63 -27.07 -26.98
C ARG A 808 57.66 -28.00 -27.58
N VAL A 809 58.96 -27.68 -27.47
CA VAL A 809 60.05 -28.61 -27.84
C VAL A 809 59.85 -29.96 -27.15
N LEU A 810 59.62 -29.93 -25.84
CA LEU A 810 59.43 -31.13 -25.02
C LEU A 810 58.21 -31.93 -25.47
N GLN A 811 57.06 -31.27 -25.66
CA GLN A 811 55.83 -31.93 -26.12
C GLN A 811 56.00 -32.61 -27.49
N ILE A 812 56.77 -32.02 -28.40
CA ILE A 812 57.05 -32.57 -29.74
C ILE A 812 58.06 -33.73 -29.66
N GLU A 813 59.04 -33.64 -28.78
CA GLU A 813 60.09 -34.65 -28.59
C GLU A 813 59.66 -35.84 -27.70
N ASP A 814 58.62 -35.66 -26.89
CA ASP A 814 58.20 -36.63 -25.87
C ASP A 814 57.69 -37.97 -26.42
N PRO A 815 56.87 -38.02 -27.50
CA PRO A 815 56.38 -39.29 -28.03
C PRO A 815 57.54 -40.18 -28.47
N VAL A 816 57.87 -41.17 -27.64
CA VAL A 816 59.04 -42.05 -27.83
C VAL A 816 58.88 -42.97 -29.04
N GLU A 817 57.63 -43.29 -29.41
CA GLU A 817 57.30 -44.32 -30.41
C GLU A 817 57.13 -43.80 -31.84
N PHE A 818 57.14 -42.48 -32.07
CA PHE A 818 56.91 -41.89 -33.41
C PHE A 818 58.09 -40.99 -33.85
N ASP A 819 57.90 -39.68 -33.87
CA ASP A 819 58.86 -38.73 -34.46
C ASP A 819 59.85 -38.13 -33.44
N GLY A 820 59.69 -38.42 -32.15
CA GLY A 820 60.47 -37.80 -31.06
C GLY A 820 62.00 -37.89 -31.23
N PRO A 821 62.59 -39.07 -31.54
CA PRO A 821 64.02 -39.18 -31.80
C PRO A 821 64.51 -38.38 -33.02
N TYR A 822 63.70 -38.30 -34.08
CA TYR A 822 64.04 -37.54 -35.29
C TYR A 822 63.98 -36.03 -35.02
N GLN A 823 62.95 -35.58 -34.29
CA GLN A 823 62.80 -34.20 -33.83
C GLN A 823 63.99 -33.80 -32.94
N ARG A 824 64.38 -34.62 -31.96
CA ARG A 824 65.61 -34.40 -31.16
C ARG A 824 66.84 -34.22 -32.04
N LYS A 825 67.06 -35.12 -33.01
CA LYS A 825 68.19 -35.05 -33.95
C LYS A 825 68.16 -33.75 -34.77
N ARG A 826 66.96 -33.30 -35.17
CA ARG A 826 66.77 -32.05 -35.92
C ARG A 826 67.06 -30.82 -35.06
N ARG A 827 66.56 -30.75 -33.82
CA ARG A 827 66.94 -29.73 -32.83
C ARG A 827 68.45 -29.67 -32.65
N TYR A 828 69.11 -30.81 -32.41
CA TYR A 828 70.56 -30.84 -32.20
C TYR A 828 71.35 -30.33 -33.41
N ARG A 829 70.87 -30.61 -34.64
CA ARG A 829 71.51 -30.09 -35.86
C ARG A 829 71.51 -28.56 -35.87
N VAL A 830 70.36 -27.95 -35.57
CA VAL A 830 70.22 -26.49 -35.54
C VAL A 830 70.96 -25.88 -34.34
N ALA A 831 70.90 -26.52 -33.18
CA ALA A 831 71.61 -26.08 -31.98
C ALA A 831 73.15 -26.12 -32.14
N LYS A 832 73.67 -27.04 -32.97
CA LYS A 832 75.10 -27.13 -33.29
C LYS A 832 75.62 -25.86 -33.98
N ASP A 833 74.77 -25.14 -34.70
CA ASP A 833 75.17 -23.91 -35.36
C ASP A 833 75.27 -22.74 -34.35
N LEU A 834 74.51 -22.76 -33.26
CA LEU A 834 74.44 -21.69 -32.24
C LEU A 834 75.52 -21.76 -31.14
N GLN A 835 76.73 -22.29 -31.43
CA GLN A 835 77.75 -22.66 -30.44
C GLN A 835 78.09 -21.57 -29.39
N GLY A 836 78.52 -22.01 -28.20
CA GLY A 836 79.06 -21.15 -27.14
C GLY A 836 78.26 -21.19 -25.83
N GLU A 837 78.68 -20.36 -24.86
CA GLU A 837 78.16 -20.38 -23.48
C GLU A 837 76.63 -20.20 -23.41
N LYS A 838 76.06 -19.38 -24.29
CA LYS A 838 74.61 -19.11 -24.33
C LYS A 838 73.80 -20.35 -24.71
N ARG A 839 74.32 -21.19 -25.60
CA ARG A 839 73.69 -22.48 -25.95
C ARG A 839 73.74 -23.46 -24.78
N ASP A 840 74.85 -23.51 -24.05
CA ASP A 840 74.96 -24.38 -22.89
C ASP A 840 74.05 -23.93 -21.73
N GLN A 841 73.87 -22.61 -21.55
CA GLN A 841 72.88 -22.05 -20.63
C GLN A 841 71.46 -22.44 -21.04
N MET A 842 71.13 -22.39 -22.33
CA MET A 842 69.82 -22.82 -22.84
C MET A 842 69.56 -24.31 -22.59
N GLU A 843 70.55 -25.19 -22.85
CA GLU A 843 70.39 -26.63 -22.60
C GLU A 843 70.15 -26.94 -21.12
N LYS A 844 70.79 -26.19 -20.21
CA LYS A 844 70.52 -26.29 -18.77
C LYS A 844 69.07 -25.93 -18.44
N ILE A 845 68.52 -24.87 -19.04
CA ILE A 845 67.11 -24.49 -18.86
C ILE A 845 66.20 -25.60 -19.41
N TRP A 846 66.50 -26.14 -20.59
CA TRP A 846 65.75 -27.24 -21.19
C TRP A 846 65.71 -28.47 -20.27
N LEU A 847 66.82 -28.87 -19.65
CA LEU A 847 66.87 -29.99 -18.71
C LEU A 847 65.99 -29.77 -17.47
N VAL A 848 65.96 -28.54 -16.95
CA VAL A 848 65.09 -28.19 -15.82
C VAL A 848 63.62 -28.31 -16.20
N LEU A 849 63.24 -27.74 -17.36
CA LEU A 849 61.86 -27.79 -17.84
C LEU A 849 61.45 -29.20 -18.28
N TRP A 850 62.37 -30.03 -18.78
CA TRP A 850 62.10 -31.44 -19.10
C TRP A 850 61.67 -32.20 -17.85
N LYS A 851 62.40 -32.02 -16.74
CA LYS A 851 62.03 -32.61 -15.45
C LYS A 851 60.65 -32.13 -15.01
N GLU A 852 60.42 -30.83 -15.04
CA GLU A 852 59.14 -30.24 -14.66
C GLU A 852 57.97 -30.74 -15.52
N TYR A 853 58.18 -30.86 -16.84
CA TYR A 853 57.21 -31.44 -17.76
C TYR A 853 56.90 -32.90 -17.43
N LYS A 854 57.92 -33.71 -17.12
CA LYS A 854 57.75 -35.11 -16.68
C LYS A 854 57.04 -35.22 -15.33
N ASP A 855 57.18 -34.21 -14.48
CA ASP A 855 56.48 -34.09 -13.20
C ASP A 855 55.03 -33.54 -13.36
N GLY A 856 54.53 -33.38 -14.59
CA GLY A 856 53.16 -32.93 -14.88
C GLY A 856 52.98 -31.42 -14.92
N GLY A 857 54.08 -30.66 -14.98
CA GLY A 857 54.05 -29.21 -15.14
C GLY A 857 53.25 -28.79 -16.36
N GLN A 858 52.57 -27.65 -16.25
CA GLN A 858 51.69 -27.15 -17.30
C GLN A 858 52.36 -26.04 -18.11
N PRO A 859 51.94 -25.85 -19.39
CA PRO A 859 52.34 -24.69 -20.17
C PRO A 859 51.86 -23.38 -19.53
N ILE A 860 52.37 -22.26 -20.03
CA ILE A 860 51.97 -20.93 -19.58
C ILE A 860 50.46 -20.70 -19.78
N THR A 861 49.82 -19.98 -18.86
CA THR A 861 48.37 -19.70 -18.88
C THR A 861 48.08 -18.21 -19.05
N PHE A 862 46.82 -17.79 -19.21
CA PHE A 862 46.48 -16.36 -19.27
C PHE A 862 46.76 -15.61 -17.96
N ALA A 863 46.68 -16.27 -16.81
CA ALA A 863 47.10 -15.68 -15.54
C ALA A 863 48.55 -15.24 -15.64
N GLU A 864 48.80 -13.94 -15.44
CA GLU A 864 50.15 -13.42 -15.37
C GLU A 864 50.85 -14.01 -14.14
N PRO A 865 52.14 -14.41 -14.26
CA PRO A 865 52.91 -14.84 -13.10
C PRO A 865 52.95 -13.70 -12.08
N LYS A 866 52.54 -14.00 -10.83
CA LYS A 866 52.52 -13.04 -9.72
C LYS A 866 53.90 -12.57 -9.32
#